data_AF-A0A3D5HM88-F1
#
_entry.id   AF-A0A3D5HM88-F1
#
_cell.length_a   1.000
_cell.length_b   1.000
_cell.length_c   1.000
_cell.angle_alpha   90.00
_cell.angle_beta   90.00
_cell.angle_gamma   90.00
#
_symmetry.space_group_name_H-M   'P 1'
#
loop_
_entity.id
_entity.type
_entity.pdbx_description
1 polymer ?
#
loop_
_entity_poly.entity_id
_entity_poly.type
_entity_poly.pdbx_seq_one_letter_code
_entity_poly.pdbx_strand_id
1 'polypeptide(L)'
;CEGESTVLDAGSAFDTWEWSTGEMTQTIEVTDSGIYSVFVTQGTCSGTGEVEVIVNPLPNPEINGAENICIGDLGTLTVAGSYNTYAWSTNSNLESIIVSDPGIYTVTVTDGNGCSNSTSFLVTEVPLPTPEIIGDPNFCPDGNTTLSLSESYTTYEWSNGSQDISVDISMTGQYTVTVTDANGCSGNSAINVFMYPEVNPNIGGSTTYCPGGNTTLDGGPQYIAWEWSTGEITQTIQYAQETIVTLQVTDINGCTGTSAIMVTEEPSLSPAILGDLEICEGETTILDGGAAFDTWIWSTGEMTQTIEVTELGTYTLEVSQGTCSGVGEVTVIVNPIPEPIIDGPESICFGEDATLTSINNFPVYQWTTGDITKSINISNPGSYSLTVTDDNGCTAVNSFTVIAKPTPTLEDIVAICGEDKDTYDVTFSSTADEVSCSTYPVESLGGIDYAVNEIDTNDVIQIYLLDTESMCDTTITIMKPNCACSAIADAGPNGELNCLVFDITLGGSNTSVGPSFTYEWTDESGTVVSTDIEYTATSEGVYTLEVFDADFDCSVSESVTVENIISDPSAQIFPDPGVIIDCEIGIVTLTSANEPNVNYTWTTSTFVIEALSINIENGTTIVLLATDTLTFCSNTSSIQIIDNEQYPLIEIADPEELTCETNIVTIDAMNSQNSPDITYTWTNESGSNLGNDVQLDVTSSGWYYLELIDDVNGCQNDDSIYVAENIEAPVVMAGDDILLPCDVTAVSISATVEGNADIIWTTNTGTLSSDVNQEEVNVTSVGVYYFTATIPETGCSAIDSIEVISNEDKISEVDIELRQPECFGDETGNMTITVLAGGMPPFQYDIEEANLSNDNGVFNNLLPGIYEVLITDALNCVFLASFEITDVEEVTFESPTANIELDYGNDTTLVLETNLGFDEIESITWSPDIEGSCNTCLEIDVENVTQGQIYTITLLDIYGCEVTTTIRLDVNIDVDIHVPNIINPNSTSGNRKLFPQTNLENLEVIEFYVYDRWGELVYTAKNFPLNDPIFGWDGTFKGQNVVPGVYVYYMNVAIPGLENQAVAGDITVIY
;
A
#
# COMPACT_ATOMS: atom_id res chain seq x y z
N CYS A 1 -80.83 -2.47 -40.84
CA CYS A 1 -79.99 -3.59 -40.39
C CYS A 1 -80.69 -4.31 -39.24
N GLU A 2 -80.20 -5.47 -38.78
CA GLU A 2 -80.79 -6.16 -37.64
C GLU A 2 -80.89 -5.22 -36.41
N GLY A 3 -82.08 -5.09 -35.83
CA GLY A 3 -82.39 -4.16 -34.74
C GLY A 3 -82.82 -2.73 -35.17
N GLU A 4 -82.67 -2.37 -36.45
CA GLU A 4 -83.17 -1.11 -36.99
C GLU A 4 -84.56 -1.27 -37.61
N SER A 5 -85.34 -0.19 -37.59
CA SER A 5 -86.61 -0.09 -38.31
C SER A 5 -86.46 0.71 -39.60
N THR A 6 -87.34 0.46 -40.55
CA THR A 6 -87.52 1.32 -41.72
C THR A 6 -88.98 1.71 -41.87
N VAL A 7 -89.21 2.92 -42.37
CA VAL A 7 -90.57 3.42 -42.59
C VAL A 7 -90.95 3.17 -44.04
N LEU A 8 -91.97 2.36 -44.24
CA LEU A 8 -92.61 2.16 -45.53
C LEU A 8 -93.71 3.21 -45.69
N ASP A 9 -93.59 4.06 -46.72
CA ASP A 9 -94.58 5.09 -47.05
C ASP A 9 -95.30 4.73 -48.34
N ALA A 10 -96.62 4.53 -48.24
CA ALA A 10 -97.47 4.28 -49.40
C ALA A 10 -97.86 5.58 -50.14
N GLY A 11 -97.48 6.76 -49.64
CA GLY A 11 -97.75 8.09 -50.20
C GLY A 11 -99.08 8.69 -49.74
N SER A 12 -99.13 10.01 -49.56
CA SER A 12 -100.27 10.74 -48.95
C SER A 12 -101.47 11.00 -49.85
N ALA A 13 -101.41 10.58 -51.12
CA ALA A 13 -102.41 10.90 -52.13
C ALA A 13 -103.67 10.00 -52.09
N PHE A 14 -103.72 9.00 -51.20
CA PHE A 14 -104.80 8.01 -51.13
C PHE A 14 -105.82 8.33 -50.03
N ASP A 15 -107.06 7.86 -50.20
CA ASP A 15 -108.14 8.08 -49.22
C ASP A 15 -108.04 7.07 -48.05
N THR A 16 -107.58 5.83 -48.31
CA THR A 16 -107.37 4.79 -47.28
C THR A 16 -106.16 3.92 -47.60
N TRP A 17 -105.53 3.37 -46.55
CA TRP A 17 -104.46 2.37 -46.61
C TRP A 17 -104.85 1.15 -45.78
N GLU A 18 -104.43 -0.03 -46.21
CA GLU A 18 -104.52 -1.27 -45.43
C GLU A 18 -103.27 -2.10 -45.72
N TRP A 19 -102.37 -2.17 -44.75
CA TRP A 19 -101.13 -2.93 -44.86
C TRP A 19 -101.35 -4.41 -44.53
N SER A 20 -100.49 -5.29 -45.02
CA SER A 20 -100.49 -6.72 -44.69
C SER A 20 -100.29 -7.01 -43.20
N THR A 21 -99.82 -6.03 -42.44
CA THR A 21 -99.71 -6.04 -40.97
C THR A 21 -101.04 -5.75 -40.27
N GLY A 22 -102.05 -5.23 -40.98
CA GLY A 22 -103.36 -4.83 -40.46
C GLY A 22 -103.47 -3.34 -40.10
N GLU A 23 -102.38 -2.57 -40.17
CA GLU A 23 -102.36 -1.13 -39.95
C GLU A 23 -103.03 -0.36 -41.10
N MET A 24 -103.72 0.75 -40.80
CA MET A 24 -104.45 1.57 -41.79
C MET A 24 -103.87 2.96 -42.04
N THR A 25 -102.62 3.17 -41.63
CA THR A 25 -101.90 4.44 -41.74
C THR A 25 -101.17 4.57 -43.08
N GLN A 26 -100.88 5.80 -43.49
CA GLN A 26 -100.10 6.06 -44.71
C GLN A 26 -98.71 5.41 -44.65
N THR A 27 -98.08 5.49 -43.48
CA THR A 27 -96.76 4.94 -43.21
C THR A 27 -96.86 3.85 -42.16
N ILE A 28 -96.05 2.81 -42.31
CA ILE A 28 -95.80 1.83 -41.25
C ILE A 28 -94.30 1.73 -40.98
N GLU A 29 -93.96 1.45 -39.74
CA GLU A 29 -92.59 1.18 -39.32
C GLU A 29 -92.43 -0.35 -39.20
N VAL A 30 -91.40 -0.89 -39.87
CA VAL A 30 -91.17 -2.34 -39.93
C VAL A 30 -89.73 -2.68 -39.56
N THR A 31 -89.56 -3.73 -38.77
CA THR A 31 -88.26 -4.20 -38.26
C THR A 31 -87.91 -5.59 -38.78
N ASP A 32 -88.89 -6.38 -39.21
CA ASP A 32 -88.70 -7.77 -39.61
C ASP A 32 -88.61 -7.92 -41.13
N SER A 33 -87.80 -8.89 -41.58
CA SER A 33 -87.69 -9.23 -43.00
C SER A 33 -88.99 -9.86 -43.51
N GLY A 34 -89.46 -9.43 -44.66
CA GLY A 34 -90.68 -9.96 -45.26
C GLY A 34 -91.18 -9.12 -46.42
N ILE A 35 -92.18 -9.65 -47.12
CA ILE A 35 -92.89 -8.89 -48.16
C ILE A 35 -94.08 -8.20 -47.50
N TYR A 36 -94.05 -6.87 -47.51
CA TYR A 36 -95.13 -6.02 -47.01
C TYR A 36 -95.94 -5.53 -48.19
N SER A 37 -97.25 -5.76 -48.14
CA SER A 37 -98.17 -5.28 -49.17
C SER A 37 -99.11 -4.25 -48.58
N VAL A 38 -99.49 -3.25 -49.39
CA VAL A 38 -100.48 -2.24 -49.02
C VAL A 38 -101.57 -2.19 -50.06
N PHE A 39 -102.81 -2.29 -49.60
CA PHE A 39 -103.98 -2.03 -50.41
C PHE A 39 -104.42 -0.58 -50.19
N VAL A 40 -104.56 0.19 -51.28
CA VAL A 40 -104.96 1.60 -51.21
C VAL A 40 -106.19 1.87 -52.06
N THR A 41 -107.01 2.83 -51.62
CA THR A 41 -108.16 3.31 -52.41
C THR A 41 -108.12 4.82 -52.62
N GLN A 42 -108.58 5.26 -53.79
CA GLN A 42 -108.77 6.68 -54.12
C GLN A 42 -110.04 6.79 -54.98
N GLY A 43 -111.11 7.35 -54.41
CA GLY A 43 -112.44 7.33 -55.02
C GLY A 43 -112.95 5.91 -55.31
N THR A 44 -113.23 5.58 -56.58
CA THR A 44 -113.71 4.24 -56.99
C THR A 44 -112.60 3.30 -57.43
N CYS A 45 -111.34 3.73 -57.39
CA CYS A 45 -110.18 2.96 -57.85
C CYS A 45 -109.44 2.36 -56.65
N SER A 46 -108.95 1.13 -56.80
CA SER A 46 -108.14 0.43 -55.80
C SER A 46 -106.90 -0.20 -56.44
N GLY A 47 -105.81 -0.28 -55.69
CA GLY A 47 -104.57 -0.91 -56.13
C GLY A 47 -103.79 -1.51 -54.97
N THR A 48 -102.89 -2.43 -55.29
CA THR A 48 -101.96 -3.04 -54.34
C THR A 48 -100.53 -2.72 -54.75
N GLY A 49 -99.71 -2.31 -53.78
CA GLY A 49 -98.26 -2.26 -53.90
C GLY A 49 -97.63 -3.31 -52.98
N GLU A 50 -96.47 -3.84 -53.35
CA GLU A 50 -95.67 -4.71 -52.49
C GLU A 50 -94.23 -4.23 -52.47
N VAL A 51 -93.59 -4.36 -51.31
CA VAL A 51 -92.16 -4.10 -51.12
C VAL A 51 -91.58 -5.22 -50.27
N GLU A 52 -90.42 -5.73 -50.70
CA GLU A 52 -89.65 -6.68 -49.92
C GLU A 52 -88.68 -5.93 -49.02
N VAL A 53 -88.75 -6.18 -47.72
CA VAL A 53 -87.81 -5.69 -46.72
C VAL A 53 -86.89 -6.83 -46.34
N ILE A 54 -85.59 -6.61 -46.47
CA ILE A 54 -84.54 -7.57 -46.11
C ILE A 54 -83.80 -7.03 -44.89
N VAL A 55 -83.72 -7.83 -43.83
CA VAL A 55 -82.91 -7.54 -42.66
C VAL A 55 -81.54 -8.16 -42.87
N ASN A 56 -80.52 -7.32 -43.01
CA ASN A 56 -79.14 -7.77 -43.09
C ASN A 56 -78.58 -7.90 -41.66
N PRO A 57 -77.86 -9.02 -41.36
CA PRO A 57 -77.23 -9.20 -40.05
C PRO A 57 -76.16 -8.13 -39.82
N LEU A 58 -75.92 -7.78 -38.56
CA LEU A 58 -74.82 -6.88 -38.21
C LEU A 58 -73.45 -7.56 -38.46
N PRO A 59 -72.42 -6.83 -38.90
CA PRO A 59 -71.06 -7.38 -38.91
C PRO A 59 -70.61 -7.74 -37.49
N ASN A 60 -69.73 -8.75 -37.35
CA ASN A 60 -69.14 -9.15 -36.07
C ASN A 60 -67.62 -8.96 -36.11
N PRO A 61 -67.12 -7.72 -35.98
CA PRO A 61 -65.70 -7.44 -35.97
C PRO A 61 -65.02 -8.05 -34.74
N GLU A 62 -63.81 -8.57 -34.92
CA GLU A 62 -62.89 -9.02 -33.87
C GLU A 62 -61.56 -8.29 -34.05
N ILE A 63 -60.95 -7.80 -32.97
CA ILE A 63 -59.64 -7.15 -33.02
C ILE A 63 -58.58 -8.16 -32.58
N ASN A 64 -57.56 -8.36 -33.40
CA ASN A 64 -56.38 -9.16 -33.07
C ASN A 64 -55.16 -8.25 -32.86
N GLY A 65 -54.38 -8.51 -31.82
CA GLY A 65 -53.17 -7.77 -31.50
C GLY A 65 -52.56 -8.25 -30.19
N ALA A 66 -51.45 -7.64 -29.78
CA ALA A 66 -50.86 -7.90 -28.47
C ALA A 66 -51.71 -7.22 -27.38
N GLU A 67 -52.17 -8.00 -26.41
CA GLU A 67 -52.89 -7.50 -25.22
C GLU A 67 -51.96 -6.70 -24.31
N ASN A 68 -50.70 -7.12 -24.21
CA ASN A 68 -49.64 -6.46 -23.46
C ASN A 68 -48.58 -5.89 -24.40
N ILE A 69 -48.22 -4.62 -24.22
CA ILE A 69 -47.08 -3.97 -24.87
C ILE A 69 -46.10 -3.49 -23.80
N CYS A 70 -44.80 -3.59 -24.04
CA CYS A 70 -43.80 -3.09 -23.09
C CYS A 70 -43.72 -1.57 -23.16
N ILE A 71 -43.31 -0.92 -22.06
CA ILE A 71 -43.11 0.53 -22.05
C ILE A 71 -42.23 0.97 -23.21
N GLY A 72 -42.73 1.88 -24.05
CA GLY A 72 -42.04 2.43 -25.22
C GLY A 72 -42.08 1.59 -26.50
N ASP A 73 -42.64 0.37 -26.46
CA ASP A 73 -42.85 -0.47 -27.64
C ASP A 73 -44.15 -0.12 -28.39
N LEU A 74 -44.21 -0.51 -29.66
CA LEU A 74 -45.39 -0.29 -30.50
C LEU A 74 -46.18 -1.59 -30.71
N GLY A 75 -47.45 -1.58 -30.33
CA GLY A 75 -48.41 -2.63 -30.64
C GLY A 75 -49.06 -2.43 -32.01
N THR A 76 -49.47 -3.52 -32.68
CA THR A 76 -50.33 -3.45 -33.87
C THR A 76 -51.66 -4.14 -33.58
N LEU A 77 -52.77 -3.40 -33.72
CA LEU A 77 -54.12 -3.94 -33.67
C LEU A 77 -54.69 -4.04 -35.08
N THR A 78 -55.24 -5.20 -35.44
CA THR A 78 -55.81 -5.48 -36.76
C THR A 78 -57.20 -6.05 -36.61
N VAL A 79 -58.18 -5.54 -37.37
CA VAL A 79 -59.51 -6.14 -37.38
C VAL A 79 -59.51 -7.41 -38.22
N ALA A 80 -60.02 -8.51 -37.68
CA ALA A 80 -60.22 -9.76 -38.40
C ALA A 80 -61.42 -9.67 -39.36
N GLY A 81 -61.17 -9.97 -40.63
CA GLY A 81 -62.18 -9.96 -41.70
C GLY A 81 -62.14 -8.67 -42.53
N SER A 82 -62.73 -8.71 -43.73
CA SER A 82 -62.71 -7.59 -44.66
C SER A 82 -64.04 -6.84 -44.67
N TYR A 83 -63.99 -5.56 -44.29
CA TYR A 83 -65.13 -4.66 -44.24
C TYR A 83 -64.96 -3.50 -45.23
N ASN A 84 -66.05 -2.81 -45.57
CA ASN A 84 -66.01 -1.68 -46.51
C ASN A 84 -65.40 -0.43 -45.88
N THR A 85 -65.64 -0.18 -44.59
CA THR A 85 -65.09 0.96 -43.85
C THR A 85 -64.71 0.57 -42.43
N TYR A 86 -63.67 1.21 -41.91
CA TYR A 86 -63.22 1.12 -40.52
C TYR A 86 -63.24 2.53 -39.90
N ALA A 87 -63.60 2.63 -38.63
CA ALA A 87 -63.55 3.87 -37.86
C ALA A 87 -63.08 3.55 -36.44
N TRP A 88 -61.80 3.79 -36.16
CA TRP A 88 -61.17 3.57 -34.87
C TRP A 88 -61.36 4.76 -33.93
N SER A 89 -61.31 4.53 -32.61
CA SER A 89 -61.28 5.58 -31.58
C SER A 89 -60.08 6.54 -31.72
N THR A 90 -59.02 6.12 -32.43
CA THR A 90 -57.86 6.95 -32.81
C THR A 90 -58.11 7.83 -34.03
N ASN A 91 -59.33 7.83 -34.58
CA ASN A 91 -59.71 8.48 -35.85
C ASN A 91 -59.07 7.87 -37.12
N SER A 92 -58.50 6.67 -37.03
CA SER A 92 -58.01 5.93 -38.20
C SER A 92 -59.15 5.25 -38.97
N ASN A 93 -58.98 5.11 -40.29
CA ASN A 93 -59.88 4.39 -41.18
C ASN A 93 -59.25 3.16 -41.85
N LEU A 94 -58.08 2.75 -41.37
CA LEU A 94 -57.34 1.59 -41.86
C LEU A 94 -57.81 0.31 -41.15
N GLU A 95 -57.62 -0.84 -41.80
CA GLU A 95 -57.90 -2.17 -41.23
C GLU A 95 -57.00 -2.50 -40.02
N SER A 96 -55.81 -1.89 -39.95
CA SER A 96 -54.89 -1.99 -38.82
C SER A 96 -54.41 -0.61 -38.35
N ILE A 97 -54.09 -0.52 -37.05
CA ILE A 97 -53.54 0.65 -36.40
C ILE A 97 -52.32 0.26 -35.56
N ILE A 98 -51.41 1.21 -35.38
CA ILE A 98 -50.29 1.11 -34.45
C ILE A 98 -50.65 1.90 -33.19
N VAL A 99 -50.38 1.32 -32.03
CA VAL A 99 -50.72 1.87 -30.70
C VAL A 99 -49.48 1.85 -29.81
N SER A 100 -49.27 2.94 -29.07
CA SER A 100 -48.17 3.09 -28.10
C SER A 100 -48.67 3.22 -26.66
N ASP A 101 -49.92 3.65 -26.48
CA ASP A 101 -50.43 4.04 -25.16
C ASP A 101 -51.39 2.95 -24.63
N PRO A 102 -51.41 2.68 -23.32
CA PRO A 102 -52.40 1.78 -22.76
C PRO A 102 -53.80 2.39 -22.86
N GLY A 103 -54.81 1.55 -23.10
CA GLY A 103 -56.19 2.01 -23.21
C GLY A 103 -57.10 1.09 -23.99
N ILE A 104 -58.39 1.46 -24.04
CA ILE A 104 -59.41 0.71 -24.77
C ILE A 104 -59.53 1.28 -26.19
N TYR A 105 -59.17 0.46 -27.18
CA TYR A 105 -59.30 0.79 -28.59
C TYR A 105 -60.59 0.20 -29.15
N THR A 106 -61.47 1.07 -29.64
CA THR A 106 -62.76 0.66 -30.22
C THR A 106 -62.74 0.88 -31.72
N VAL A 107 -63.20 -0.09 -32.50
CA VAL A 107 -63.41 0.05 -33.94
C VAL A 107 -64.88 -0.15 -34.28
N THR A 108 -65.41 0.72 -35.13
CA THR A 108 -66.70 0.52 -35.80
C THR A 108 -66.42 0.13 -37.25
N VAL A 109 -66.98 -0.99 -37.70
CA VAL A 109 -66.87 -1.44 -39.09
C VAL A 109 -68.21 -1.37 -39.78
N THR A 110 -68.21 -1.15 -41.10
CA THR A 110 -69.41 -1.23 -41.93
C THR A 110 -69.22 -2.26 -43.04
N ASP A 111 -70.18 -3.15 -43.21
CA ASP A 111 -70.11 -4.24 -44.17
C ASP A 111 -70.50 -3.84 -45.62
N GLY A 112 -70.50 -4.83 -46.52
CA GLY A 112 -70.97 -4.73 -47.90
C GLY A 112 -72.39 -4.18 -48.09
N ASN A 113 -73.24 -4.37 -47.07
CA ASN A 113 -74.67 -4.08 -47.10
C ASN A 113 -75.03 -2.77 -46.39
N GLY A 114 -74.03 -2.03 -45.87
CA GLY A 114 -74.21 -0.77 -45.17
C GLY A 114 -74.53 -0.90 -43.68
N CYS A 115 -74.39 -2.10 -43.10
CA CYS A 115 -74.62 -2.33 -41.67
C CYS A 115 -73.36 -2.13 -40.86
N SER A 116 -73.47 -1.45 -39.72
CA SER A 116 -72.34 -1.12 -38.85
C SER A 116 -72.45 -1.78 -37.49
N ASN A 117 -71.31 -2.19 -36.93
CA ASN A 117 -71.21 -2.68 -35.55
C ASN A 117 -69.82 -2.36 -34.99
N SER A 118 -69.69 -2.31 -33.67
CA SER A 118 -68.44 -1.98 -32.98
C SER A 118 -67.93 -3.11 -32.09
N THR A 119 -66.63 -3.11 -31.85
CA THR A 119 -65.95 -3.97 -30.87
C THR A 119 -64.78 -3.22 -30.25
N SER A 120 -64.34 -3.63 -29.07
CA SER A 120 -63.26 -3.00 -28.30
C SER A 120 -62.18 -3.99 -27.91
N PHE A 121 -60.94 -3.51 -27.83
CA PHE A 121 -59.77 -4.27 -27.39
C PHE A 121 -59.00 -3.45 -26.34
N LEU A 122 -58.66 -4.06 -25.21
CA LEU A 122 -57.87 -3.42 -24.16
C LEU A 122 -56.39 -3.70 -24.43
N VAL A 123 -55.59 -2.64 -24.47
CA VAL A 123 -54.13 -2.71 -24.49
C VAL A 123 -53.62 -2.26 -23.13
N THR A 124 -52.83 -3.11 -22.49
CA THR A 124 -52.14 -2.81 -21.23
C THR A 124 -50.65 -2.65 -21.46
N GLU A 125 -50.06 -1.71 -20.75
CA GLU A 125 -48.62 -1.45 -20.79
C GLU A 125 -47.93 -2.22 -19.64
N VAL A 126 -46.81 -2.87 -19.95
CA VAL A 126 -46.04 -3.69 -19.00
C VAL A 126 -44.69 -3.01 -18.73
N PRO A 127 -44.31 -2.80 -17.46
CA PRO A 127 -43.03 -2.21 -17.13
C PRO A 127 -41.86 -3.08 -17.59
N LEU A 128 -40.75 -2.46 -17.97
CA LEU A 128 -39.52 -3.18 -18.30
C LEU A 128 -38.95 -3.84 -17.04
N PRO A 129 -38.41 -5.07 -17.13
CA PRO A 129 -37.74 -5.69 -16.00
C PRO A 129 -36.49 -4.89 -15.62
N THR A 130 -36.19 -4.78 -14.32
CA THR A 130 -34.99 -4.12 -13.79
C THR A 130 -34.01 -5.17 -13.25
N PRO A 131 -33.20 -5.82 -14.10
CA PRO A 131 -32.25 -6.84 -13.64
C PRO A 131 -31.20 -6.25 -12.70
N GLU A 132 -30.96 -6.92 -11.57
CA GLU A 132 -29.91 -6.57 -10.61
C GLU A 132 -28.80 -7.62 -10.67
N ILE A 133 -27.58 -7.19 -10.98
CA ILE A 133 -26.39 -8.04 -10.98
C ILE A 133 -25.83 -8.11 -9.55
N ILE A 134 -25.68 -9.32 -9.05
CA ILE A 134 -25.15 -9.66 -7.72
C ILE A 134 -23.87 -10.49 -7.84
N GLY A 135 -23.05 -10.49 -6.80
CA GLY A 135 -21.72 -11.12 -6.76
C GLY A 135 -20.65 -10.09 -6.40
N ASP A 136 -19.44 -10.56 -6.07
CA ASP A 136 -18.29 -9.66 -5.87
C ASP A 136 -17.76 -9.26 -7.25
N PRO A 137 -17.77 -7.98 -7.65
CA PRO A 137 -17.24 -7.55 -8.94
C PRO A 137 -15.70 -7.61 -9.02
N ASN A 138 -15.03 -7.97 -7.92
CA ASN A 138 -13.58 -7.96 -7.86
C ASN A 138 -13.00 -9.39 -7.80
N PHE A 139 -11.83 -9.58 -8.40
CA PHE A 139 -11.11 -10.85 -8.35
C PHE A 139 -9.59 -10.63 -8.33
N CYS A 140 -8.84 -11.62 -7.86
CA CYS A 140 -7.38 -11.58 -7.80
C CYS A 140 -6.74 -11.79 -9.19
N PRO A 141 -5.47 -11.41 -9.39
CA PRO A 141 -4.71 -11.79 -10.59
C PRO A 141 -4.75 -13.32 -10.81
N ASP A 142 -4.95 -13.75 -12.06
CA ASP A 142 -5.18 -15.15 -12.47
C ASP A 142 -6.43 -15.84 -11.88
N GLY A 143 -7.25 -15.10 -11.13
CA GLY A 143 -8.54 -15.55 -10.60
C GLY A 143 -9.71 -15.32 -11.56
N ASN A 144 -10.90 -15.64 -11.08
CA ASN A 144 -12.16 -15.26 -11.69
C ASN A 144 -13.17 -14.85 -10.62
N THR A 145 -14.20 -14.12 -11.03
CA THR A 145 -15.40 -13.91 -10.23
C THR A 145 -16.63 -14.41 -10.97
N THR A 146 -17.64 -14.84 -10.21
CA THR A 146 -18.95 -15.22 -10.74
C THR A 146 -19.95 -14.14 -10.42
N LEU A 147 -20.54 -13.55 -11.45
CA LEU A 147 -21.68 -12.64 -11.31
C LEU A 147 -22.96 -13.39 -11.67
N SER A 148 -24.06 -13.08 -10.99
CA SER A 148 -25.38 -13.64 -11.29
C SER A 148 -26.46 -12.59 -11.16
N LEU A 149 -27.69 -12.91 -11.56
CA LEU A 149 -28.85 -12.07 -11.32
C LEU A 149 -29.57 -12.49 -10.05
N SER A 150 -30.15 -11.53 -9.31
CA SER A 150 -30.93 -11.81 -8.10
C SER A 150 -32.24 -12.55 -8.40
N GLU A 151 -32.79 -12.36 -9.60
CA GLU A 151 -34.03 -12.97 -10.08
C GLU A 151 -33.85 -13.76 -11.38
N SER A 152 -34.79 -14.66 -11.66
CA SER A 152 -34.80 -15.48 -12.88
C SER A 152 -35.68 -14.88 -13.96
N TYR A 153 -35.15 -14.79 -15.18
CA TYR A 153 -35.83 -14.32 -16.39
C TYR A 153 -35.96 -15.46 -17.43
N THR A 154 -36.72 -15.21 -18.50
CA THR A 154 -36.96 -16.18 -19.59
C THR A 154 -35.71 -16.38 -20.45
N THR A 155 -35.01 -15.29 -20.76
CA THR A 155 -33.74 -15.31 -21.51
C THR A 155 -32.74 -14.33 -20.93
N TYR A 156 -31.45 -14.65 -21.11
CA TYR A 156 -30.32 -13.84 -20.68
C TYR A 156 -29.38 -13.67 -21.88
N GLU A 157 -28.79 -12.49 -22.03
CA GLU A 157 -27.75 -12.20 -23.01
C GLU A 157 -26.72 -11.27 -22.38
N TRP A 158 -25.62 -11.84 -21.93
CA TRP A 158 -24.48 -11.11 -21.39
C TRP A 158 -23.61 -10.54 -22.52
N SER A 159 -22.87 -9.46 -22.26
CA SER A 159 -21.94 -8.83 -23.21
C SER A 159 -20.84 -9.76 -23.72
N ASN A 160 -20.50 -10.81 -22.95
CA ASN A 160 -19.57 -11.86 -23.35
C ASN A 160 -20.22 -13.01 -24.15
N GLY A 161 -21.53 -12.92 -24.42
CA GLY A 161 -22.32 -13.90 -25.16
C GLY A 161 -22.91 -15.03 -24.31
N SER A 162 -22.76 -15.01 -22.99
CA SER A 162 -23.42 -16.01 -22.11
C SER A 162 -24.94 -15.87 -22.13
N GLN A 163 -25.64 -17.01 -22.04
CA GLN A 163 -27.11 -17.09 -21.94
C GLN A 163 -27.58 -17.68 -20.60
N ASP A 164 -26.65 -17.88 -19.67
CA ASP A 164 -26.95 -18.40 -18.34
C ASP A 164 -27.28 -17.26 -17.37
N ILE A 165 -28.00 -17.58 -16.28
CA ILE A 165 -28.32 -16.64 -15.20
C ILE A 165 -27.07 -16.11 -14.47
N SER A 166 -25.95 -16.84 -14.58
CA SER A 166 -24.65 -16.50 -14.02
C SER A 166 -23.55 -16.55 -15.09
N VAL A 167 -22.47 -15.80 -14.84
CA VAL A 167 -21.34 -15.69 -15.75
C VAL A 167 -20.03 -15.65 -14.95
N ASP A 168 -19.06 -16.45 -15.38
CA ASP A 168 -17.69 -16.39 -14.85
C ASP A 168 -16.86 -15.39 -15.66
N ILE A 169 -16.18 -14.49 -14.95
CA ILE A 169 -15.47 -13.36 -15.50
C ILE A 169 -14.01 -13.41 -15.04
N SER A 170 -13.09 -13.31 -16.00
CA SER A 170 -11.63 -13.34 -15.76
C SER A 170 -10.91 -12.15 -16.40
N MET A 171 -11.65 -11.14 -16.87
CA MET A 171 -11.12 -9.92 -17.47
C MET A 171 -11.85 -8.73 -16.88
N THR A 172 -11.13 -7.64 -16.66
CA THR A 172 -11.73 -6.39 -16.20
C THR A 172 -12.52 -5.72 -17.32
N GLY A 173 -13.46 -4.86 -16.93
CA GLY A 173 -14.27 -4.10 -17.86
C GLY A 173 -15.74 -4.08 -17.48
N GLN A 174 -16.54 -3.43 -18.32
CA GLN A 174 -17.97 -3.34 -18.12
C GLN A 174 -18.68 -4.58 -18.69
N TYR A 175 -19.43 -5.26 -17.85
CA TYR A 175 -20.29 -6.37 -18.23
C TYR A 175 -21.73 -5.91 -18.21
N THR A 176 -22.42 -6.08 -19.34
CA THR A 176 -23.84 -5.76 -19.47
C THR A 176 -24.63 -7.05 -19.66
N VAL A 177 -25.84 -7.10 -19.13
CA VAL A 177 -26.78 -8.19 -19.36
C VAL A 177 -28.11 -7.64 -19.83
N THR A 178 -28.63 -8.22 -20.90
CA THR A 178 -30.01 -8.01 -21.35
C THR A 178 -30.83 -9.21 -20.96
N VAL A 179 -31.95 -8.99 -20.28
CA VAL A 179 -32.87 -10.05 -19.87
C VAL A 179 -34.23 -9.84 -20.51
N THR A 180 -34.95 -10.92 -20.76
CA THR A 180 -36.35 -10.86 -21.20
C THR A 180 -37.23 -11.60 -20.21
N ASP A 181 -38.28 -10.94 -19.73
CA ASP A 181 -39.22 -11.52 -18.76
C ASP A 181 -40.22 -12.51 -19.41
N ALA A 182 -41.19 -12.99 -18.64
CA ALA A 182 -42.22 -13.90 -19.14
C ALA A 182 -43.25 -13.22 -20.07
N ASN A 183 -43.35 -11.89 -20.02
CA ASN A 183 -44.25 -11.08 -20.85
C ASN A 183 -43.59 -10.66 -22.18
N GLY A 184 -42.29 -10.92 -22.36
CA GLY A 184 -41.54 -10.57 -23.55
C GLY A 184 -40.83 -9.21 -23.47
N CYS A 185 -40.87 -8.54 -22.32
CA CYS A 185 -40.23 -7.24 -22.12
C CYS A 185 -38.76 -7.39 -21.79
N SER A 186 -37.93 -6.53 -22.39
CA SER A 186 -36.48 -6.59 -22.24
C SER A 186 -35.94 -5.47 -21.37
N GLY A 187 -35.06 -5.80 -20.43
CA GLY A 187 -34.38 -4.87 -19.55
C GLY A 187 -32.88 -5.09 -19.59
N ASN A 188 -32.09 -4.07 -19.25
CA ASN A 188 -30.64 -4.15 -19.21
C ASN A 188 -30.08 -3.72 -17.85
N SER A 189 -28.91 -4.24 -17.52
CA SER A 189 -28.12 -3.84 -16.36
C SER A 189 -26.64 -3.96 -16.68
N ALA A 190 -25.82 -3.19 -15.96
CA ALA A 190 -24.39 -3.11 -16.19
C ALA A 190 -23.63 -3.08 -14.85
N ILE A 191 -22.46 -3.71 -14.83
CA ILE A 191 -21.55 -3.68 -13.68
C ILE A 191 -20.11 -3.60 -14.18
N ASN A 192 -19.28 -2.84 -13.47
CA ASN A 192 -17.85 -2.76 -13.74
C ASN A 192 -17.13 -3.80 -12.89
N VAL A 193 -16.30 -4.61 -13.54
CA VAL A 193 -15.49 -5.65 -12.90
C VAL A 193 -14.05 -5.16 -12.82
N PHE A 194 -13.47 -5.23 -11.62
CA PHE A 194 -12.10 -4.82 -11.35
C PHE A 194 -11.24 -6.01 -10.94
N MET A 195 -9.94 -5.87 -11.14
CA MET A 195 -8.95 -6.83 -10.67
C MET A 195 -8.21 -6.20 -9.51
N TYR A 196 -8.08 -6.91 -8.40
CA TYR A 196 -7.28 -6.46 -7.27
C TYR A 196 -5.80 -6.35 -7.69
N PRO A 197 -5.03 -5.44 -7.08
CA PRO A 197 -3.58 -5.36 -7.29
C PRO A 197 -2.89 -6.70 -6.99
N GLU A 198 -1.76 -6.94 -7.66
CA GLU A 198 -0.92 -8.10 -7.39
C GLU A 198 -0.28 -8.01 -6.00
N VAL A 199 -0.34 -9.12 -5.26
CA VAL A 199 0.23 -9.21 -3.91
C VAL A 199 1.72 -9.55 -4.04
N ASN A 200 2.58 -8.56 -3.77
CA ASN A 200 4.04 -8.71 -3.79
C ASN A 200 4.61 -8.74 -2.37
N PRO A 201 4.65 -9.91 -1.69
CA PRO A 201 5.29 -10.00 -0.38
C PRO A 201 6.78 -9.75 -0.45
N ASN A 202 7.31 -9.05 0.55
CA ASN A 202 8.74 -8.94 0.79
C ASN A 202 9.09 -9.68 2.08
N ILE A 203 10.07 -10.59 2.02
CA ILE A 203 10.57 -11.28 3.20
C ILE A 203 11.59 -10.36 3.87
N GLY A 204 11.19 -9.75 4.98
CA GLY A 204 12.07 -8.96 5.84
C GLY A 204 12.89 -9.82 6.80
N GLY A 205 13.73 -9.14 7.59
CA GLY A 205 14.66 -9.78 8.53
C GLY A 205 16.07 -9.90 7.98
N SER A 206 16.96 -10.52 8.75
CA SER A 206 18.34 -10.77 8.29
C SER A 206 18.37 -12.02 7.42
N THR A 207 19.03 -11.97 6.28
CA THR A 207 19.21 -13.13 5.40
C THR A 207 20.46 -13.93 5.73
N THR A 208 21.26 -13.46 6.69
CA THR A 208 22.52 -14.10 7.07
C THR A 208 22.49 -14.54 8.53
N TYR A 209 23.18 -15.63 8.85
CA TYR A 209 23.31 -16.12 10.21
C TYR A 209 24.68 -16.75 10.46
N CYS A 210 25.14 -16.70 11.70
CA CYS A 210 26.44 -17.27 12.08
C CYS A 210 26.36 -18.79 12.24
N PRO A 211 27.50 -19.50 12.13
CA PRO A 211 27.54 -20.94 12.36
C PRO A 211 27.00 -21.36 13.72
N GLY A 212 26.00 -22.25 13.71
CA GLY A 212 25.29 -22.70 14.92
C GLY A 212 24.24 -21.73 15.47
N GLY A 213 24.03 -20.59 14.83
CA GLY A 213 22.98 -19.62 15.12
C GLY A 213 21.72 -19.82 14.27
N ASN A 214 20.84 -18.83 14.27
CA ASN A 214 19.68 -18.73 13.40
C ASN A 214 19.42 -17.27 13.02
N THR A 215 18.61 -17.05 11.99
CA THR A 215 18.06 -15.75 11.64
C THR A 215 16.54 -15.74 11.82
N THR A 216 15.97 -14.54 11.93
CA THR A 216 14.52 -14.31 11.92
C THR A 216 14.10 -13.79 10.56
N LEU A 217 13.21 -14.52 9.89
CA LEU A 217 12.54 -14.05 8.68
C LEU A 217 11.14 -13.52 9.06
N ASP A 218 10.72 -12.42 8.45
CA ASP A 218 9.43 -11.77 8.68
C ASP A 218 8.67 -11.60 7.37
N GLY A 219 7.47 -12.16 7.29
CA GLY A 219 6.60 -12.06 6.12
C GLY A 219 5.75 -10.80 6.04
N GLY A 220 5.89 -9.86 6.99
CA GLY A 220 5.16 -8.60 7.04
C GLY A 220 3.77 -8.72 7.71
N PRO A 221 3.36 -7.74 8.55
CA PRO A 221 2.12 -7.81 9.34
C PRO A 221 0.84 -7.47 8.57
N GLN A 222 0.93 -6.96 7.33
CA GLN A 222 -0.19 -6.52 6.51
C GLN A 222 -1.06 -7.66 5.94
N TYR A 223 -0.57 -8.91 6.03
CA TYR A 223 -1.24 -10.09 5.53
C TYR A 223 -2.07 -10.78 6.62
N ILE A 224 -3.07 -11.55 6.21
CA ILE A 224 -3.94 -12.30 7.14
C ILE A 224 -3.53 -13.77 7.29
N ALA A 225 -2.68 -14.29 6.39
CA ALA A 225 -2.12 -15.64 6.46
C ALA A 225 -0.71 -15.70 5.84
N TRP A 226 0.12 -16.58 6.38
CA TRP A 226 1.48 -16.88 5.90
C TRP A 226 1.62 -18.39 5.76
N GLU A 227 2.36 -18.85 4.76
CA GLU A 227 2.74 -20.25 4.55
C GLU A 227 4.18 -20.29 4.04
N TRP A 228 5.10 -20.69 4.91
CA TRP A 228 6.52 -20.79 4.59
C TRP A 228 6.84 -22.15 3.94
N SER A 229 7.87 -22.25 3.11
CA SER A 229 8.35 -23.53 2.53
C SER A 229 8.76 -24.56 3.59
N THR A 230 9.00 -24.10 4.80
CA THR A 230 9.30 -24.90 5.98
C THR A 230 8.04 -25.52 6.62
N GLY A 231 6.84 -25.04 6.27
CA GLY A 231 5.52 -25.52 6.70
C GLY A 231 4.87 -24.72 7.84
N GLU A 232 5.55 -23.71 8.36
CA GLU A 232 5.06 -22.80 9.39
C GLU A 232 4.06 -21.79 8.81
N ILE A 233 3.16 -21.31 9.68
CA ILE A 233 2.04 -20.42 9.30
C ILE A 233 1.99 -19.12 10.13
N THR A 234 3.11 -18.77 10.75
CA THR A 234 3.26 -17.55 11.55
C THR A 234 3.90 -16.44 10.73
N GLN A 235 3.61 -15.18 11.06
CA GLN A 235 4.24 -14.01 10.41
C GLN A 235 5.77 -14.08 10.43
N THR A 236 6.36 -14.52 11.54
CA THR A 236 7.83 -14.67 11.69
C THR A 236 8.22 -16.12 11.91
N ILE A 237 9.40 -16.49 11.40
CA ILE A 237 10.03 -17.81 11.64
C ILE A 237 11.51 -17.65 12.00
N GLN A 238 12.05 -18.64 12.72
CA GLN A 238 13.48 -18.77 12.96
C GLN A 238 14.06 -19.79 11.97
N TYR A 239 15.13 -19.46 11.27
CA TYR A 239 15.71 -20.28 10.23
C TYR A 239 17.23 -20.38 10.33
N ALA A 240 17.81 -21.55 10.07
CA ALA A 240 19.23 -21.85 10.33
C ALA A 240 19.82 -22.83 9.31
N GLN A 241 19.40 -22.73 8.04
CA GLN A 241 19.93 -23.56 6.96
C GLN A 241 20.21 -22.67 5.75
N GLU A 242 21.30 -22.96 5.03
CA GLU A 242 21.65 -22.26 3.80
C GLU A 242 20.83 -22.81 2.62
N THR A 243 19.72 -22.15 2.31
CA THR A 243 18.86 -22.51 1.18
C THR A 243 17.87 -21.39 0.86
N ILE A 244 17.13 -21.55 -0.24
CA ILE A 244 16.05 -20.65 -0.61
C ILE A 244 14.82 -20.97 0.25
N VAL A 245 14.33 -19.98 0.98
CA VAL A 245 13.06 -20.03 1.71
C VAL A 245 12.02 -19.29 0.90
N THR A 246 10.88 -19.93 0.64
CA THR A 246 9.75 -19.28 -0.04
C THR A 246 8.64 -18.99 0.97
N LEU A 247 7.97 -17.87 0.80
CA LEU A 247 6.81 -17.46 1.57
C LEU A 247 5.64 -17.25 0.63
N GLN A 248 4.50 -17.88 0.93
CA GLN A 248 3.21 -17.50 0.37
C GLN A 248 2.41 -16.72 1.43
N VAL A 249 1.84 -15.59 1.05
CA VAL A 249 0.95 -14.80 1.93
C VAL A 249 -0.44 -14.70 1.33
N THR A 250 -1.43 -14.38 2.16
CA THR A 250 -2.79 -14.01 1.74
C THR A 250 -3.14 -12.65 2.32
N ASP A 251 -3.61 -11.72 1.49
CA ASP A 251 -4.06 -10.40 1.93
C ASP A 251 -5.51 -10.41 2.47
N ILE A 252 -6.00 -9.26 2.92
CA ILE A 252 -7.37 -9.11 3.45
C ILE A 252 -8.45 -9.41 2.40
N ASN A 253 -8.13 -9.28 1.10
CA ASN A 253 -9.04 -9.54 -0.01
C ASN A 253 -9.02 -11.01 -0.45
N GLY A 254 -8.21 -11.86 0.19
CA GLY A 254 -8.08 -13.28 -0.13
C GLY A 254 -7.12 -13.56 -1.29
N CYS A 255 -6.40 -12.56 -1.80
CA CYS A 255 -5.41 -12.72 -2.86
C CYS A 255 -4.08 -13.22 -2.31
N THR A 256 -3.46 -14.15 -3.05
CA THR A 256 -2.21 -14.78 -2.63
C THR A 256 -1.02 -14.24 -3.41
N GLY A 257 0.09 -14.00 -2.72
CA GLY A 257 1.37 -13.64 -3.31
C GLY A 257 2.49 -14.55 -2.85
N THR A 258 3.55 -14.69 -3.64
CA THR A 258 4.73 -15.50 -3.26
C THR A 258 6.02 -14.69 -3.35
N SER A 259 6.92 -14.91 -2.40
CA SER A 259 8.26 -14.34 -2.36
C SER A 259 9.28 -15.41 -2.02
N ALA A 260 10.54 -15.21 -2.40
CA ALA A 260 11.63 -16.12 -2.13
C ALA A 260 12.86 -15.33 -1.71
N ILE A 261 13.58 -15.83 -0.70
CA ILE A 261 14.83 -15.24 -0.24
C ILE A 261 15.87 -16.33 -0.06
N MET A 262 17.12 -16.02 -0.41
CA MET A 262 18.25 -16.90 -0.11
C MET A 262 18.78 -16.59 1.28
N VAL A 263 18.80 -17.59 2.15
CA VAL A 263 19.45 -17.47 3.46
C VAL A 263 20.86 -18.03 3.35
N THR A 264 21.86 -17.28 3.79
CA THR A 264 23.28 -17.66 3.73
C THR A 264 23.88 -17.80 5.13
N GLU A 265 24.72 -18.82 5.31
CA GLU A 265 25.52 -18.98 6.53
C GLU A 265 26.82 -18.17 6.37
N GLU A 266 27.12 -17.30 7.34
CA GLU A 266 28.38 -16.53 7.34
C GLU A 266 29.58 -17.43 7.64
N PRO A 267 30.78 -17.12 7.11
CA PRO A 267 31.99 -17.86 7.44
C PRO A 267 32.29 -17.84 8.94
N SER A 268 32.75 -18.97 9.48
CA SER A 268 33.21 -19.02 10.88
C SER A 268 34.43 -18.12 11.09
N LEU A 269 34.34 -17.18 12.06
CA LEU A 269 35.46 -16.31 12.43
C LEU A 269 36.51 -17.09 13.24
N SER A 270 37.72 -17.19 12.71
CA SER A 270 38.88 -17.78 13.39
C SER A 270 40.05 -16.78 13.35
N PRO A 271 40.13 -15.82 14.29
CA PRO A 271 41.20 -14.82 14.28
C PRO A 271 42.56 -15.50 14.48
N ALA A 272 43.48 -15.26 13.55
CA ALA A 272 44.86 -15.70 13.67
C ALA A 272 45.67 -14.60 14.38
N ILE A 273 46.14 -14.87 15.60
CA ILE A 273 46.99 -13.95 16.35
C ILE A 273 48.42 -14.07 15.81
N LEU A 274 48.95 -12.98 15.26
CA LEU A 274 50.30 -12.88 14.70
C LEU A 274 51.24 -12.16 15.69
N GLY A 275 52.53 -12.46 15.64
CA GLY A 275 53.56 -11.86 16.49
C GLY A 275 54.65 -12.85 16.89
N ASP A 276 55.76 -12.35 17.42
CA ASP A 276 56.80 -13.23 18.00
C ASP A 276 56.30 -13.81 19.33
N LEU A 277 56.27 -15.14 19.42
CA LEU A 277 55.72 -15.87 20.58
C LEU A 277 56.78 -16.31 21.59
N GLU A 278 58.06 -16.14 21.24
CA GLU A 278 59.20 -16.41 22.11
C GLU A 278 60.06 -15.14 22.19
N ILE A 279 60.19 -14.58 23.39
CA ILE A 279 60.98 -13.37 23.65
C ILE A 279 61.93 -13.59 24.83
N CYS A 280 63.01 -12.82 24.93
CA CYS A 280 63.91 -12.86 26.09
C CYS A 280 63.40 -11.99 27.24
N GLU A 281 63.78 -12.33 28.47
CA GLU A 281 63.43 -11.55 29.67
C GLU A 281 63.89 -10.09 29.54
N GLY A 282 62.92 -9.16 29.52
CA GLY A 282 63.15 -7.73 29.32
C GLY A 282 62.88 -7.21 27.90
N GLU A 283 62.59 -8.08 26.94
CA GLU A 283 62.10 -7.70 25.61
C GLU A 283 60.57 -7.58 25.57
N THR A 284 60.05 -7.01 24.49
CA THR A 284 58.60 -6.85 24.24
C THR A 284 58.26 -7.41 22.87
N THR A 285 57.04 -7.93 22.71
CA THR A 285 56.49 -8.35 21.40
C THR A 285 55.12 -7.73 21.19
N ILE A 286 54.74 -7.53 19.93
CA ILE A 286 53.43 -7.02 19.54
C ILE A 286 52.62 -8.20 19.00
N LEU A 287 51.50 -8.47 19.65
CA LEU A 287 50.49 -9.41 19.14
C LEU A 287 49.48 -8.62 18.30
N ASP A 288 49.19 -9.10 17.09
CA ASP A 288 48.25 -8.51 16.14
C ASP A 288 47.10 -9.48 15.85
N GLY A 289 45.87 -9.04 16.10
CA GLY A 289 44.64 -9.80 15.88
C GLY A 289 44.12 -9.78 14.44
N GLY A 290 44.78 -9.06 13.53
CA GLY A 290 44.37 -8.87 12.13
C GLY A 290 43.32 -7.77 11.94
N ALA A 291 43.38 -7.05 10.81
CA ALA A 291 42.57 -5.83 10.57
C ALA A 291 41.13 -6.09 10.07
N ALA A 292 40.76 -7.35 9.81
CA ALA A 292 39.52 -7.71 9.10
C ALA A 292 38.28 -7.83 10.01
N PHE A 293 38.28 -7.24 11.21
CA PHE A 293 37.19 -7.39 12.19
C PHE A 293 36.66 -6.03 12.63
N ASP A 294 35.40 -5.98 13.08
CA ASP A 294 34.76 -4.74 13.59
C ASP A 294 35.25 -4.40 15.01
N THR A 295 35.49 -5.43 15.83
CA THR A 295 36.01 -5.26 17.19
C THR A 295 37.03 -6.32 17.56
N TRP A 296 37.93 -5.93 18.49
CA TRP A 296 38.91 -6.78 19.15
C TRP A 296 38.72 -6.63 20.65
N ILE A 297 38.73 -7.73 21.40
CA ILE A 297 38.71 -7.73 22.86
C ILE A 297 39.75 -8.74 23.33
N TRP A 298 40.86 -8.25 23.85
CA TRP A 298 41.92 -9.11 24.40
C TRP A 298 41.62 -9.51 25.84
N SER A 299 42.14 -10.66 26.27
CA SER A 299 42.09 -11.13 27.67
C SER A 299 42.68 -10.15 28.70
N THR A 300 43.54 -9.24 28.25
CA THR A 300 44.14 -8.16 29.01
C THR A 300 43.18 -6.97 29.22
N GLY A 301 42.10 -6.89 28.42
CA GLY A 301 41.03 -5.90 28.50
C GLY A 301 41.09 -4.78 27.46
N GLU A 302 42.15 -4.72 26.67
CA GLU A 302 42.32 -3.76 25.57
C GLU A 302 41.41 -4.11 24.39
N MET A 303 40.96 -3.06 23.68
CA MET A 303 40.03 -3.16 22.55
C MET A 303 40.66 -2.74 21.21
N THR A 304 41.98 -2.88 21.09
CA THR A 304 42.76 -2.49 19.92
C THR A 304 43.13 -3.71 19.09
N GLN A 305 43.33 -3.53 17.78
CA GLN A 305 43.80 -4.60 16.89
C GLN A 305 45.10 -5.24 17.39
N THR A 306 46.02 -4.43 17.94
CA THR A 306 47.31 -4.89 18.47
C THR A 306 47.43 -4.65 19.97
N ILE A 307 48.21 -5.50 20.65
CA ILE A 307 48.65 -5.31 22.04
C ILE A 307 50.16 -5.54 22.16
N GLU A 308 50.82 -4.79 23.03
CA GLU A 308 52.24 -5.03 23.38
C GLU A 308 52.32 -5.85 24.67
N VAL A 309 53.06 -6.95 24.64
CA VAL A 309 53.15 -7.92 25.75
C VAL A 309 54.59 -8.20 26.14
N THR A 310 54.81 -8.40 27.44
CA THR A 310 56.14 -8.56 28.06
C THR A 310 56.19 -9.70 29.07
N GLU A 311 55.03 -10.24 29.46
CA GLU A 311 54.90 -11.29 30.47
C GLU A 311 54.50 -12.61 29.84
N LEU A 312 54.97 -13.72 30.44
CA LEU A 312 54.57 -15.06 30.02
C LEU A 312 53.08 -15.25 30.28
N GLY A 313 52.37 -15.86 29.34
CA GLY A 313 50.93 -16.02 29.49
C GLY A 313 50.23 -16.50 28.24
N THR A 314 49.01 -16.98 28.42
CA THR A 314 48.07 -17.26 27.33
C THR A 314 47.20 -16.03 27.14
N TYR A 315 47.23 -15.47 25.93
CA TYR A 315 46.44 -14.32 25.53
C TYR A 315 45.31 -14.81 24.63
N THR A 316 44.06 -14.55 25.02
CA THR A 316 42.90 -14.82 24.17
C THR A 316 42.43 -13.53 23.52
N LEU A 317 41.94 -13.63 22.30
CA LEU A 317 41.34 -12.53 21.54
C LEU A 317 39.93 -12.94 21.11
N GLU A 318 38.94 -12.15 21.50
CA GLU A 318 37.58 -12.22 20.98
C GLU A 318 37.42 -11.14 19.90
N VAL A 319 36.94 -11.53 18.72
CA VAL A 319 36.67 -10.62 17.60
C VAL A 319 35.21 -10.69 17.21
N SER A 320 34.69 -9.59 16.65
CA SER A 320 33.37 -9.58 16.02
C SER A 320 33.44 -9.07 14.58
N GLN A 321 32.62 -9.62 13.71
CA GLN A 321 32.34 -9.06 12.38
C GLN A 321 30.84 -9.24 12.11
N GLY A 322 30.11 -8.14 11.96
CA GLY A 322 28.65 -8.14 11.95
C GLY A 322 28.05 -8.70 13.25
N THR A 323 27.17 -9.70 13.13
CA THR A 323 26.55 -10.41 14.27
C THR A 323 27.37 -11.59 14.77
N CYS A 324 28.47 -11.94 14.09
CA CYS A 324 29.28 -13.11 14.39
C CYS A 324 30.45 -12.77 15.31
N SER A 325 30.76 -13.70 16.20
CA SER A 325 31.90 -13.62 17.12
C SER A 325 32.82 -14.84 16.95
N GLY A 326 34.11 -14.61 17.09
CA GLY A 326 35.15 -15.63 17.03
C GLY A 326 36.14 -15.45 18.17
N VAL A 327 36.78 -16.55 18.60
CA VAL A 327 37.81 -16.50 19.65
C VAL A 327 39.08 -17.19 19.14
N GLY A 328 40.22 -16.52 19.33
CA GLY A 328 41.56 -17.07 19.13
C GLY A 328 42.35 -17.09 20.44
N GLU A 329 43.34 -17.96 20.54
CA GLU A 329 44.27 -17.98 21.67
C GLU A 329 45.72 -18.20 21.20
N VAL A 330 46.66 -17.59 21.91
CA VAL A 330 48.09 -17.80 21.71
C VAL A 330 48.81 -17.78 23.06
N THR A 331 49.98 -18.44 23.16
CA THR A 331 50.80 -18.41 24.38
C THR A 331 52.15 -17.79 24.09
N VAL A 332 52.53 -16.77 24.86
CA VAL A 332 53.84 -16.13 24.80
C VAL A 332 54.77 -16.74 25.85
N ILE A 333 55.96 -17.13 25.42
CA ILE A 333 57.02 -17.70 26.26
C ILE A 333 58.10 -16.63 26.45
N VAL A 334 58.45 -16.38 27.71
CA VAL A 334 59.56 -15.48 28.09
C VAL A 334 60.74 -16.32 28.55
N ASN A 335 61.80 -16.33 27.74
CA ASN A 335 63.04 -17.06 28.01
C ASN A 335 63.95 -16.25 28.95
N PRO A 336 64.48 -16.85 30.04
CA PRO A 336 65.36 -16.14 30.96
C PRO A 336 66.68 -15.76 30.28
N ILE A 337 67.26 -14.61 30.63
CA ILE A 337 68.59 -14.24 30.13
C ILE A 337 69.69 -15.13 30.74
N PRO A 338 70.72 -15.53 29.99
CA PRO A 338 71.81 -16.34 30.52
C PRO A 338 72.66 -15.57 31.53
N GLU A 339 73.21 -16.25 32.55
CA GLU A 339 74.16 -15.67 33.51
C GLU A 339 75.58 -16.21 33.29
N PRO A 340 76.43 -15.58 32.44
CA PRO A 340 77.81 -16.04 32.24
C PRO A 340 78.67 -15.76 33.47
N ILE A 341 79.44 -16.73 33.95
CA ILE A 341 80.42 -16.57 35.03
C ILE A 341 81.82 -16.84 34.49
N ILE A 342 82.74 -15.88 34.67
CA ILE A 342 84.14 -15.99 34.22
C ILE A 342 85.02 -16.43 35.40
N ASP A 343 85.81 -17.49 35.20
CA ASP A 343 86.83 -17.98 36.14
C ASP A 343 88.24 -17.75 35.58
N GLY A 344 89.18 -17.46 36.47
CA GLY A 344 90.57 -17.18 36.12
C GLY A 344 91.38 -16.57 37.26
N PRO A 345 92.72 -16.51 37.14
CA PRO A 345 93.56 -15.95 38.19
C PRO A 345 93.38 -14.42 38.27
N GLU A 346 93.12 -13.90 39.48
CA GLU A 346 92.98 -12.45 39.73
C GLU A 346 94.28 -11.66 39.45
N SER A 347 95.44 -12.33 39.34
CA SER A 347 96.72 -11.67 39.05
C SER A 347 97.73 -12.55 38.30
N ILE A 348 98.56 -11.96 37.42
CA ILE A 348 99.63 -12.64 36.66
C ILE A 348 101.02 -11.98 36.83
N CYS A 349 102.10 -12.74 36.72
CA CYS A 349 103.47 -12.22 36.72
C CYS A 349 103.88 -11.76 35.29
N PHE A 350 104.87 -10.86 35.18
CA PHE A 350 105.32 -10.36 33.87
C PHE A 350 105.96 -11.49 33.03
N GLY A 351 105.33 -11.83 31.90
CA GLY A 351 105.76 -12.90 31.00
C GLY A 351 105.12 -14.27 31.25
N GLU A 352 104.14 -14.36 32.17
CA GLU A 352 103.31 -15.56 32.35
C GLU A 352 101.95 -15.39 31.65
N ASP A 353 101.49 -16.45 31.00
CA ASP A 353 100.14 -16.52 30.43
C ASP A 353 99.13 -17.02 31.48
N ALA A 354 97.89 -16.54 31.41
CA ALA A 354 96.76 -17.03 32.20
C ALA A 354 95.56 -17.34 31.32
N THR A 355 94.75 -18.31 31.75
CA THR A 355 93.51 -18.67 31.06
C THR A 355 92.32 -18.07 31.79
N LEU A 356 91.46 -17.35 31.07
CA LEU A 356 90.11 -16.99 31.51
C LEU A 356 89.12 -17.94 30.83
N THR A 357 88.19 -18.51 31.59
CA THR A 357 87.19 -19.45 31.04
C THR A 357 85.80 -19.15 31.58
N SER A 358 84.77 -19.26 30.72
CA SER A 358 83.39 -19.33 31.21
C SER A 358 83.20 -20.62 31.99
N ILE A 359 82.63 -20.57 33.20
CA ILE A 359 82.27 -21.77 33.96
C ILE A 359 81.16 -22.52 33.22
N ASN A 360 80.12 -21.77 32.85
CA ASN A 360 78.93 -22.27 32.17
C ASN A 360 79.20 -22.52 30.68
N ASN A 361 78.47 -23.49 30.10
CA ASN A 361 78.50 -23.78 28.66
C ASN A 361 77.37 -23.02 27.97
N PHE A 362 77.71 -22.31 26.90
CA PHE A 362 76.78 -21.65 26.00
C PHE A 362 77.10 -22.04 24.54
N PRO A 363 76.11 -21.99 23.63
CA PRO A 363 76.30 -22.21 22.19
C PRO A 363 77.28 -21.23 21.54
N VAL A 364 77.20 -19.95 21.93
CA VAL A 364 78.02 -18.88 21.35
C VAL A 364 78.74 -18.11 22.45
N TYR A 365 80.03 -17.86 22.24
CA TYR A 365 80.86 -17.00 23.08
C TYR A 365 81.45 -15.88 22.23
N GLN A 366 81.65 -14.72 22.83
CA GLN A 366 82.37 -13.62 22.21
C GLN A 366 83.11 -12.81 23.27
N TRP A 367 84.43 -12.88 23.27
CA TRP A 367 85.29 -12.12 24.16
C TRP A 367 85.64 -10.75 23.57
N THR A 368 85.98 -9.79 24.41
CA THR A 368 86.53 -8.47 23.97
C THR A 368 87.85 -8.57 23.21
N THR A 369 88.53 -9.73 23.26
CA THR A 369 89.70 -10.03 22.43
C THR A 369 89.35 -10.36 20.97
N GLY A 370 88.07 -10.57 20.66
CA GLY A 370 87.58 -11.06 19.37
C GLY A 370 87.50 -12.59 19.27
N ASP A 371 87.87 -13.31 20.32
CA ASP A 371 87.82 -14.77 20.37
C ASP A 371 86.38 -15.28 20.62
N ILE A 372 86.05 -16.44 20.05
CA ILE A 372 84.71 -17.07 20.11
C ILE A 372 84.72 -18.40 20.86
N THR A 373 85.82 -18.74 21.51
CA THR A 373 85.97 -19.97 22.28
C THR A 373 85.54 -19.81 23.74
N LYS A 374 85.21 -20.93 24.41
CA LYS A 374 84.83 -20.95 25.84
C LYS A 374 85.93 -20.41 26.78
N SER A 375 87.19 -20.40 26.34
CA SER A 375 88.34 -19.99 27.13
C SER A 375 89.37 -19.25 26.28
N ILE A 376 89.91 -18.16 26.82
CA ILE A 376 90.98 -17.39 26.19
C ILE A 376 92.26 -17.44 27.03
N ASN A 377 93.40 -17.40 26.36
CA ASN A 377 94.70 -17.16 27.02
C ASN A 377 95.06 -15.68 26.91
N ILE A 378 95.43 -15.09 28.04
CA ILE A 378 95.80 -13.70 28.18
C ILE A 378 97.23 -13.59 28.72
N SER A 379 98.01 -12.68 28.16
CA SER A 379 99.41 -12.42 28.54
C SER A 379 99.62 -11.05 29.16
N ASN A 380 98.55 -10.23 29.23
CA ASN A 380 98.58 -8.88 29.74
C ASN A 380 97.49 -8.67 30.81
N PRO A 381 97.78 -7.91 31.88
CA PRO A 381 96.75 -7.48 32.82
C PRO A 381 95.77 -6.50 32.12
N GLY A 382 94.47 -6.63 32.42
CA GLY A 382 93.41 -5.87 31.76
C GLY A 382 92.01 -6.31 32.20
N SER A 383 90.98 -5.61 31.70
CA SER A 383 89.58 -6.01 31.86
C SER A 383 89.11 -6.71 30.58
N TYR A 384 88.56 -7.90 30.74
CA TYR A 384 88.04 -8.75 29.66
C TYR A 384 86.54 -8.94 29.89
N SER A 385 85.70 -8.71 28.89
CA SER A 385 84.28 -9.09 28.97
C SER A 385 83.95 -10.21 27.99
N LEU A 386 83.02 -11.06 28.41
CA LEU A 386 82.48 -12.18 27.66
C LEU A 386 80.99 -11.90 27.43
N THR A 387 80.60 -11.86 26.16
CA THR A 387 79.20 -11.96 25.73
C THR A 387 78.90 -13.42 25.41
N VAL A 388 77.77 -13.94 25.87
CA VAL A 388 77.29 -15.28 25.54
C VAL A 388 75.89 -15.22 24.95
N THR A 389 75.58 -16.16 24.07
CA THR A 389 74.21 -16.40 23.58
C THR A 389 73.83 -17.83 23.95
N ASP A 390 72.67 -18.01 24.56
CA ASP A 390 72.15 -19.34 24.92
C ASP A 390 71.46 -20.05 23.73
N ASP A 391 70.90 -21.24 23.99
CA ASP A 391 70.19 -22.04 22.98
C ASP A 391 68.89 -21.38 22.48
N ASN A 392 68.34 -20.41 23.21
CA ASN A 392 67.12 -19.69 22.88
C ASN A 392 67.39 -18.33 22.21
N GLY A 393 68.67 -18.02 21.89
CA GLY A 393 69.07 -16.76 21.26
C GLY A 393 69.24 -15.57 22.22
N CYS A 394 69.02 -15.75 23.53
CA CYS A 394 69.14 -14.69 24.52
C CYS A 394 70.61 -14.38 24.84
N THR A 395 70.95 -13.09 24.96
CA THR A 395 72.34 -12.64 25.15
C THR A 395 72.59 -12.01 26.52
N ALA A 396 73.79 -12.21 27.06
CA ALA A 396 74.24 -11.57 28.29
C ALA A 396 75.75 -11.32 28.31
N VAL A 397 76.18 -10.34 29.11
CA VAL A 397 77.58 -9.92 29.22
C VAL A 397 78.06 -9.96 30.66
N ASN A 398 79.27 -10.50 30.90
CA ASN A 398 79.98 -10.38 32.18
C ASN A 398 81.44 -9.94 31.95
N SER A 399 82.06 -9.29 32.95
CA SER A 399 83.43 -8.76 32.87
C SER A 399 84.33 -9.27 34.01
N PHE A 400 85.60 -9.53 33.72
CA PHE A 400 86.61 -10.03 34.64
C PHE A 400 87.92 -9.22 34.50
N THR A 401 88.56 -8.85 35.61
CA THR A 401 89.78 -7.99 35.62
C THR A 401 90.98 -8.70 36.22
N VAL A 402 92.15 -8.60 35.57
CA VAL A 402 93.41 -9.24 35.99
C VAL A 402 94.51 -8.19 36.25
N ILE A 403 95.25 -8.29 37.36
CA ILE A 403 96.27 -7.32 37.81
C ILE A 403 97.71 -7.90 37.93
N ALA A 404 98.78 -7.07 37.93
CA ALA A 404 100.20 -7.52 37.91
C ALA A 404 100.92 -7.59 39.28
N LYS A 405 101.87 -8.54 39.49
CA LYS A 405 102.70 -8.70 40.72
C LYS A 405 104.21 -8.32 40.56
N PRO A 406 104.94 -7.86 41.61
CA PRO A 406 106.37 -7.44 41.55
C PRO A 406 107.46 -8.53 41.87
N THR A 407 108.71 -8.37 41.37
CA THR A 407 109.86 -9.35 41.32
C THR A 407 111.02 -9.18 42.36
N PRO A 408 111.81 -10.25 42.73
CA PRO A 408 113.03 -10.19 43.60
C PRO A 408 114.42 -10.56 42.94
N THR A 409 115.59 -10.29 43.60
CA THR A 409 117.02 -10.30 43.09
C THR A 409 118.03 -11.33 43.73
N LEU A 410 119.24 -11.54 43.12
CA LEU A 410 120.24 -12.68 43.17
C LEU A 410 121.61 -12.44 43.92
N GLU A 411 122.35 -13.50 44.38
CA GLU A 411 123.79 -13.46 44.84
C GLU A 411 124.60 -14.82 44.72
N ASP A 412 125.82 -14.74 44.11
CA ASP A 412 127.15 -15.47 44.09
C ASP A 412 127.51 -16.99 44.25
N ILE A 413 128.63 -17.36 43.58
CA ILE A 413 129.38 -18.65 43.40
C ILE A 413 130.52 -18.86 44.44
N VAL A 414 130.85 -20.12 44.83
CA VAL A 414 132.19 -20.52 45.35
C VAL A 414 132.59 -21.97 44.97
N ALA A 415 133.80 -22.17 44.46
CA ALA A 415 134.50 -23.46 44.27
C ALA A 415 135.67 -23.62 45.27
N ILE A 416 135.89 -24.82 45.81
CA ILE A 416 137.02 -25.17 46.69
C ILE A 416 137.55 -26.57 46.34
N CYS A 417 138.86 -26.70 46.14
CA CYS A 417 139.58 -27.98 46.02
C CYS A 417 139.99 -28.53 47.40
N GLY A 418 139.95 -29.86 47.56
CA GLY A 418 140.47 -30.59 48.73
C GLY A 418 141.51 -31.64 48.33
N GLU A 419 142.50 -31.86 49.20
CA GLU A 419 143.68 -32.70 49.03
C GLU A 419 143.35 -34.20 49.14
N ASP A 420 143.32 -34.93 48.01
CA ASP A 420 143.83 -36.29 47.84
C ASP A 420 143.63 -36.71 46.37
N LYS A 421 144.74 -37.04 45.70
CA LYS A 421 144.81 -37.33 44.25
C LYS A 421 144.26 -38.72 43.93
N ASP A 422 143.78 -38.86 42.70
CA ASP A 422 143.28 -40.07 42.02
C ASP A 422 141.77 -40.33 42.13
N THR A 423 140.96 -39.47 41.48
CA THR A 423 139.82 -39.82 40.59
C THR A 423 139.03 -38.55 40.24
N TYR A 424 138.74 -38.34 38.95
CA TYR A 424 137.63 -37.49 38.50
C TYR A 424 136.54 -38.42 37.98
N ASP A 425 135.38 -38.46 38.66
CA ASP A 425 134.16 -38.99 38.05
C ASP A 425 133.47 -37.83 37.32
N VAL A 426 133.56 -37.83 36.00
CA VAL A 426 132.69 -37.01 35.14
C VAL A 426 131.82 -37.97 34.34
N THR A 427 130.62 -38.22 34.84
CA THR A 427 129.54 -38.88 34.11
C THR A 427 128.81 -37.87 33.25
N PHE A 428 128.87 -38.01 31.93
CA PHE A 428 127.87 -37.44 31.02
C PHE A 428 126.84 -38.53 30.70
N SER A 429 125.58 -38.28 31.06
CA SER A 429 124.44 -39.04 30.57
C SER A 429 123.59 -38.14 29.68
N SER A 430 123.72 -38.26 28.38
CA SER A 430 122.69 -37.84 27.43
C SER A 430 122.51 -38.95 26.40
N THR A 431 121.34 -39.56 26.40
CA THR A 431 120.85 -40.50 25.38
C THR A 431 120.52 -39.73 24.11
N ALA A 432 121.43 -39.74 23.15
CA ALA A 432 121.14 -39.46 21.74
C ALA A 432 122.16 -40.26 20.91
N ASP A 433 121.67 -41.32 20.28
CA ASP A 433 122.36 -42.09 19.23
C ASP A 433 122.48 -41.22 17.96
N GLU A 434 123.54 -41.47 17.20
CA GLU A 434 123.88 -40.94 15.87
C GLU A 434 124.55 -39.55 15.79
N VAL A 435 125.89 -39.56 15.84
CA VAL A 435 126.75 -38.50 15.30
C VAL A 435 127.55 -39.07 14.14
N SER A 436 127.29 -38.54 12.95
CA SER A 436 128.02 -38.77 11.70
C SER A 436 129.31 -37.95 11.61
N CYS A 437 130.21 -38.40 10.75
CA CYS A 437 131.52 -37.82 10.49
C CYS A 437 131.44 -36.45 9.80
N SER A 438 131.71 -35.35 10.52
CA SER A 438 132.63 -34.28 10.08
C SER A 438 132.61 -33.08 11.05
N THR A 439 133.80 -32.80 11.59
CA THR A 439 134.31 -31.51 12.11
C THR A 439 133.54 -30.79 13.22
N TYR A 440 134.08 -30.88 14.44
CA TYR A 440 133.80 -29.98 15.58
C TYR A 440 134.78 -28.78 15.58
N PRO A 441 134.30 -27.55 15.85
CA PRO A 441 135.16 -26.47 16.34
C PRO A 441 135.32 -26.55 17.87
N VAL A 442 136.55 -26.44 18.35
CA VAL A 442 136.91 -26.38 19.78
C VAL A 442 137.09 -24.91 20.16
N GLU A 443 136.19 -24.35 20.98
CA GLU A 443 136.43 -23.07 21.65
C GLU A 443 136.26 -23.19 23.18
N SER A 444 137.41 -23.02 23.84
CA SER A 444 137.68 -22.65 25.25
C SER A 444 136.78 -23.18 26.38
N LEU A 445 137.27 -24.22 27.05
CA LEU A 445 137.12 -24.39 28.49
C LEU A 445 138.22 -23.59 29.19
N GLY A 446 137.86 -22.88 30.26
CA GLY A 446 138.78 -22.03 31.01
C GLY A 446 140.02 -22.77 31.50
N GLY A 447 141.18 -22.41 30.93
CA GLY A 447 142.44 -22.38 31.67
C GLY A 447 143.45 -23.52 31.53
N ILE A 448 143.44 -24.37 30.48
CA ILE A 448 144.54 -25.33 30.22
C ILE A 448 144.79 -25.49 28.70
N ASP A 449 146.00 -25.16 28.23
CA ASP A 449 146.47 -25.29 26.83
C ASP A 449 146.84 -26.75 26.46
N TYR A 450 146.46 -27.23 25.27
CA TYR A 450 146.95 -28.51 24.71
C TYR A 450 147.17 -28.42 23.18
N ALA A 451 148.19 -29.14 22.68
CA ALA A 451 148.61 -29.14 21.28
C ALA A 451 148.61 -30.56 20.69
N VAL A 452 148.08 -30.74 19.48
CA VAL A 452 148.13 -31.99 18.70
C VAL A 452 148.94 -31.74 17.42
N ASN A 453 150.00 -32.51 17.19
CA ASN A 453 150.84 -32.50 15.98
C ASN A 453 150.55 -33.73 15.10
N GLU A 454 150.67 -33.56 13.78
CA GLU A 454 150.36 -34.45 12.63
C GLU A 454 150.51 -35.98 12.82
N ILE A 455 149.63 -36.75 12.15
CA ILE A 455 149.77 -38.19 11.89
C ILE A 455 149.66 -38.48 10.38
N ASP A 456 150.70 -39.12 9.86
CA ASP A 456 150.91 -39.63 8.50
C ASP A 456 150.33 -41.05 8.33
N THR A 457 150.15 -41.42 7.07
CA THR A 457 149.56 -42.61 6.46
C THR A 457 149.91 -43.98 7.07
N ASN A 458 148.92 -44.58 7.76
CA ASN A 458 148.56 -46.01 7.90
C ASN A 458 148.11 -46.34 9.34
N ASP A 459 146.81 -46.62 9.49
CA ASP A 459 146.12 -47.32 10.58
C ASP A 459 146.59 -47.11 12.05
N VAL A 460 145.75 -46.42 12.84
CA VAL A 460 145.69 -46.20 14.32
C VAL A 460 145.97 -44.74 14.76
N ILE A 461 145.05 -44.13 15.54
CA ILE A 461 145.25 -42.84 16.24
C ILE A 461 145.46 -43.10 17.75
N GLN A 462 146.52 -42.54 18.33
CA GLN A 462 146.80 -42.52 19.78
C GLN A 462 146.86 -41.06 20.27
N ILE A 463 146.12 -40.74 21.34
CA ILE A 463 146.14 -39.40 21.97
C ILE A 463 146.77 -39.51 23.36
N TYR A 464 147.83 -38.73 23.62
CA TYR A 464 148.49 -38.57 24.91
C TYR A 464 148.06 -37.23 25.54
N LEU A 465 147.61 -37.27 26.80
CA LEU A 465 147.32 -36.07 27.60
C LEU A 465 148.34 -35.98 28.74
N LEU A 466 149.01 -34.83 28.89
CA LEU A 466 150.00 -34.57 29.93
C LEU A 466 149.65 -33.26 30.66
N ASP A 467 149.31 -33.34 31.95
CA ASP A 467 149.21 -32.17 32.83
C ASP A 467 150.61 -31.79 33.35
N THR A 468 151.05 -30.57 33.03
CA THR A 468 152.42 -30.10 33.28
C THR A 468 152.69 -29.62 34.71
N GLU A 469 151.67 -29.48 35.58
CA GLU A 469 151.87 -29.20 37.01
C GLU A 469 151.72 -30.43 37.92
N SER A 470 151.14 -31.53 37.44
CA SER A 470 150.80 -32.69 38.28
C SER A 470 151.41 -34.04 37.88
N MET A 471 152.14 -34.14 36.76
CA MET A 471 152.92 -35.32 36.29
C MET A 471 152.13 -36.65 36.17
N CYS A 472 150.84 -36.61 35.80
CA CYS A 472 150.05 -37.80 35.46
C CYS A 472 149.73 -37.84 33.94
N ASP A 473 149.84 -39.02 33.31
CA ASP A 473 149.57 -39.26 31.87
C ASP A 473 148.58 -40.43 31.61
N THR A 474 147.84 -40.38 30.50
CA THR A 474 146.94 -41.46 30.03
C THR A 474 146.83 -41.53 28.49
N THR A 475 146.41 -42.67 27.93
CA THR A 475 146.34 -42.98 26.47
C THR A 475 145.06 -43.71 26.03
N ILE A 476 144.50 -43.38 24.85
CA ILE A 476 143.30 -44.02 24.24
C ILE A 476 143.55 -44.44 22.77
N THR A 477 142.96 -45.56 22.27
CA THR A 477 143.14 -46.14 20.90
C THR A 477 141.82 -46.55 20.20
N ILE A 478 141.63 -46.33 18.87
CA ILE A 478 140.43 -46.75 18.07
C ILE A 478 140.81 -47.24 16.62
N MET A 479 140.10 -48.23 16.02
CA MET A 479 140.27 -48.82 14.66
C MET A 479 139.00 -48.75 13.76
N LYS A 480 139.10 -48.79 12.40
CA LYS A 480 138.05 -48.51 11.36
C LYS A 480 137.53 -49.74 10.54
N PRO A 481 136.28 -49.73 9.97
CA PRO A 481 135.82 -50.59 8.83
C PRO A 481 135.35 -49.84 7.52
N ASN A 482 134.98 -50.57 6.45
CA ASN A 482 135.03 -50.26 4.97
C ASN A 482 133.64 -50.29 4.22
N CYS A 483 133.29 -49.45 3.19
CA CYS A 483 132.04 -49.49 2.32
C CYS A 483 132.09 -48.68 0.96
N ALA A 484 131.12 -48.85 0.01
CA ALA A 484 131.00 -48.38 -1.42
C ALA A 484 129.72 -47.51 -1.77
N CYS A 485 129.61 -46.83 -2.97
CA CYS A 485 128.54 -45.84 -3.42
C CYS A 485 127.08 -46.24 -3.11
N SER A 486 126.24 -45.29 -2.64
CA SER A 486 124.87 -45.54 -2.15
C SER A 486 123.78 -44.48 -2.47
N ALA A 487 123.94 -43.59 -3.44
CA ALA A 487 122.92 -42.55 -3.74
C ALA A 487 121.60 -43.10 -4.34
N ILE A 488 120.45 -42.54 -3.94
CA ILE A 488 119.07 -42.82 -4.40
C ILE A 488 118.34 -41.49 -4.68
N ALA A 489 117.70 -41.37 -5.85
CA ALA A 489 116.74 -40.30 -6.17
C ALA A 489 115.31 -40.87 -6.12
N ASP A 490 114.37 -40.16 -5.47
CA ASP A 490 112.93 -40.49 -5.42
C ASP A 490 112.10 -39.20 -5.61
N ALA A 491 111.44 -39.08 -6.77
CA ALA A 491 110.70 -37.87 -7.16
C ALA A 491 109.26 -37.80 -6.61
N GLY A 492 108.77 -38.85 -5.94
CA GLY A 492 107.38 -38.94 -5.45
C GLY A 492 106.33 -39.34 -6.52
N PRO A 493 105.05 -39.50 -6.14
CA PRO A 493 103.97 -39.88 -7.06
C PRO A 493 103.46 -38.71 -7.92
N ASN A 494 102.78 -39.02 -9.04
CA ASN A 494 102.15 -38.01 -9.90
C ASN A 494 101.09 -37.17 -9.15
N GLY A 495 100.88 -35.92 -9.58
CA GLY A 495 100.00 -34.93 -8.95
C GLY A 495 98.98 -34.25 -9.89
N GLU A 496 97.88 -33.72 -9.34
CA GLU A 496 96.81 -33.02 -10.09
C GLU A 496 96.43 -31.67 -9.42
N LEU A 497 96.27 -30.60 -10.19
CA LEU A 497 95.81 -29.26 -9.75
C LEU A 497 94.33 -29.03 -10.09
N ASN A 498 93.53 -28.51 -9.15
CA ASN A 498 92.09 -28.23 -9.31
C ASN A 498 91.66 -26.92 -8.60
N CYS A 499 90.36 -26.56 -8.65
CA CYS A 499 89.84 -25.30 -8.06
C CYS A 499 89.95 -25.18 -6.53
N LEU A 500 90.39 -26.25 -5.82
CA LEU A 500 90.65 -26.27 -4.38
C LEU A 500 92.13 -26.50 -4.03
N VAL A 501 92.95 -26.96 -4.97
CA VAL A 501 94.37 -27.31 -4.79
C VAL A 501 95.19 -26.67 -5.91
N PHE A 502 95.92 -25.58 -5.59
CA PHE A 502 96.61 -24.73 -6.56
C PHE A 502 98.13 -24.99 -6.67
N ASP A 503 98.68 -25.83 -5.79
CA ASP A 503 100.08 -26.26 -5.81
C ASP A 503 100.25 -27.68 -5.25
N ILE A 504 101.35 -28.35 -5.60
CA ILE A 504 101.70 -29.68 -5.07
C ILE A 504 103.19 -29.80 -4.79
N THR A 505 103.55 -30.30 -3.61
CA THR A 505 104.94 -30.55 -3.22
C THR A 505 105.41 -31.90 -3.76
N LEU A 506 106.48 -31.88 -4.56
CA LEU A 506 107.16 -33.02 -5.19
C LEU A 506 108.41 -33.39 -4.40
N GLY A 507 108.73 -34.69 -4.37
CA GLY A 507 109.82 -35.28 -3.57
C GLY A 507 109.35 -36.51 -2.80
N GLY A 508 110.21 -37.53 -2.71
CA GLY A 508 109.95 -38.79 -2.03
C GLY A 508 110.85 -39.01 -0.82
N SER A 509 110.30 -39.61 0.24
CA SER A 509 111.02 -39.85 1.51
C SER A 509 112.19 -40.84 1.39
N ASN A 510 112.37 -41.50 0.25
CA ASN A 510 113.48 -42.42 0.01
C ASN A 510 114.70 -41.76 -0.66
N THR A 511 114.60 -40.47 -1.01
CA THR A 511 115.73 -39.70 -1.56
C THR A 511 116.89 -39.66 -0.56
N SER A 512 118.10 -39.93 -1.02
CA SER A 512 119.29 -39.97 -0.15
C SER A 512 119.62 -38.59 0.41
N VAL A 513 119.72 -38.49 1.74
CA VAL A 513 119.95 -37.21 2.44
C VAL A 513 121.27 -37.16 3.20
N GLY A 514 121.94 -36.01 3.17
CA GLY A 514 123.20 -35.81 3.87
C GLY A 514 124.02 -34.66 3.30
N PRO A 515 125.07 -34.22 4.02
CA PRO A 515 125.87 -33.05 3.64
C PRO A 515 126.73 -33.25 2.37
N SER A 516 126.92 -34.51 1.94
CA SER A 516 127.65 -34.87 0.73
C SER A 516 126.75 -35.00 -0.50
N PHE A 517 125.43 -34.91 -0.35
CA PHE A 517 124.48 -34.99 -1.46
C PHE A 517 124.01 -33.59 -1.88
N THR A 518 123.96 -33.35 -3.19
CA THR A 518 123.33 -32.16 -3.77
C THR A 518 122.19 -32.57 -4.69
N TYR A 519 121.11 -31.78 -4.70
CA TYR A 519 119.87 -32.05 -5.43
C TYR A 519 119.67 -31.02 -6.54
N GLU A 520 119.10 -31.46 -7.66
CA GLU A 520 118.71 -30.58 -8.75
C GLU A 520 117.38 -31.06 -9.35
N TRP A 521 116.35 -30.24 -9.26
CA TRP A 521 115.08 -30.44 -9.94
C TRP A 521 115.10 -29.70 -11.28
N THR A 522 114.79 -30.40 -12.36
CA THR A 522 114.66 -29.84 -13.71
C THR A 522 113.25 -30.04 -14.25
N ASP A 523 112.73 -29.04 -14.97
CA ASP A 523 111.48 -29.20 -15.73
C ASP A 523 111.72 -29.96 -17.04
N GLU A 524 110.65 -30.25 -17.80
CA GLU A 524 110.71 -30.96 -19.09
C GLU A 524 111.61 -30.27 -20.13
N SER A 525 111.87 -28.96 -19.98
CA SER A 525 112.78 -28.21 -20.85
C SER A 525 114.27 -28.34 -20.47
N GLY A 526 114.55 -28.99 -19.34
CA GLY A 526 115.89 -29.14 -18.76
C GLY A 526 116.35 -27.93 -17.94
N THR A 527 115.43 -27.02 -17.58
CA THR A 527 115.74 -25.84 -16.77
C THR A 527 115.68 -26.20 -15.29
N VAL A 528 116.71 -25.82 -14.52
CA VAL A 528 116.74 -26.04 -13.06
C VAL A 528 115.68 -25.17 -12.39
N VAL A 529 114.69 -25.81 -11.76
CA VAL A 529 113.58 -25.15 -11.06
C VAL A 529 113.76 -25.14 -9.54
N SER A 530 114.57 -26.04 -8.98
CA SER A 530 114.94 -26.05 -7.56
C SER A 530 116.24 -26.82 -7.34
N THR A 531 116.93 -26.53 -6.25
CA THR A 531 118.07 -27.31 -5.74
C THR A 531 117.82 -27.85 -4.33
N ASP A 532 116.60 -27.66 -3.81
CA ASP A 532 116.15 -28.23 -2.56
C ASP A 532 115.73 -29.70 -2.77
N ILE A 533 115.66 -30.45 -1.69
CA ILE A 533 115.26 -31.87 -1.73
C ILE A 533 113.81 -32.06 -2.18
N GLU A 534 112.94 -31.10 -1.85
CA GLU A 534 111.54 -31.03 -2.28
C GLU A 534 111.33 -29.81 -3.20
N TYR A 535 110.36 -29.90 -4.11
CA TYR A 535 109.99 -28.80 -5.00
C TYR A 535 108.47 -28.67 -5.08
N THR A 536 107.94 -27.46 -4.87
CA THR A 536 106.49 -27.23 -5.02
C THR A 536 106.16 -26.79 -6.44
N ALA A 537 105.49 -27.66 -7.19
CA ALA A 537 105.03 -27.39 -8.54
C ALA A 537 103.69 -26.66 -8.51
N THR A 538 103.61 -25.54 -9.22
CA THR A 538 102.41 -24.70 -9.35
C THR A 538 101.86 -24.69 -10.79
N SER A 539 102.39 -25.56 -11.65
CA SER A 539 102.03 -25.67 -13.06
C SER A 539 102.13 -27.11 -13.52
N GLU A 540 101.35 -27.46 -14.54
CA GLU A 540 101.46 -28.77 -15.19
C GLU A 540 102.83 -28.97 -15.86
N GLY A 541 103.33 -30.19 -15.85
CA GLY A 541 104.62 -30.54 -16.45
C GLY A 541 105.26 -31.80 -15.87
N VAL A 542 106.33 -32.25 -16.51
CA VAL A 542 107.20 -33.33 -16.01
C VAL A 542 108.41 -32.71 -15.31
N TYR A 543 108.67 -33.14 -14.07
CA TYR A 543 109.79 -32.67 -13.27
C TYR A 543 110.73 -33.84 -12.93
N THR A 544 112.04 -33.62 -13.03
CA THR A 544 113.08 -34.64 -12.81
C THR A 544 114.02 -34.22 -11.69
N LEU A 545 114.18 -35.08 -10.68
CA LEU A 545 115.13 -34.92 -9.58
C LEU A 545 116.43 -35.67 -9.90
N GLU A 546 117.56 -34.98 -9.93
CA GLU A 546 118.90 -35.56 -9.96
C GLU A 546 119.59 -35.37 -8.59
N VAL A 547 120.22 -36.44 -8.08
CA VAL A 547 120.96 -36.46 -6.81
C VAL A 547 122.41 -36.84 -7.05
N PHE A 548 123.33 -35.99 -6.62
CA PHE A 548 124.77 -36.15 -6.80
C PHE A 548 125.48 -36.36 -5.46
N ASP A 549 126.29 -37.40 -5.34
CA ASP A 549 127.10 -37.73 -4.16
C ASP A 549 128.55 -37.26 -4.36
N ALA A 550 128.90 -36.17 -3.67
CA ALA A 550 130.21 -35.52 -3.77
C ALA A 550 131.33 -36.30 -3.10
N ASP A 551 131.03 -37.23 -2.18
CA ASP A 551 132.04 -38.04 -1.49
C ASP A 551 132.53 -39.21 -2.34
N PHE A 552 131.74 -39.65 -3.33
CA PHE A 552 132.05 -40.79 -4.18
C PHE A 552 132.01 -40.50 -5.69
N ASP A 553 131.72 -39.25 -6.09
CA ASP A 553 131.68 -38.79 -7.49
C ASP A 553 130.70 -39.62 -8.35
N CYS A 554 129.47 -39.83 -7.87
CA CYS A 554 128.39 -40.59 -8.56
C CYS A 554 127.02 -39.84 -8.53
N SER A 555 126.21 -39.91 -9.61
CA SER A 555 124.83 -39.34 -9.65
C SER A 555 123.75 -40.32 -10.13
N VAL A 556 122.50 -40.10 -9.68
CA VAL A 556 121.28 -40.86 -10.04
C VAL A 556 120.09 -39.91 -10.20
N SER A 557 119.11 -40.22 -11.05
CA SER A 557 117.92 -39.37 -11.28
C SER A 557 116.60 -40.13 -11.48
N GLU A 558 115.47 -39.48 -11.18
CA GLU A 558 114.08 -39.97 -11.33
C GLU A 558 113.09 -38.83 -11.66
N SER A 559 111.95 -39.10 -12.32
CA SER A 559 110.98 -38.09 -12.80
C SER A 559 109.53 -38.33 -12.34
N VAL A 560 108.73 -37.25 -12.22
CA VAL A 560 107.30 -37.22 -11.82
C VAL A 560 106.48 -36.28 -12.71
N THR A 561 105.17 -36.52 -12.87
CA THR A 561 104.26 -35.69 -13.73
C THR A 561 103.17 -34.99 -12.92
N VAL A 562 102.87 -33.72 -13.26
CA VAL A 562 101.78 -32.90 -12.70
C VAL A 562 100.80 -32.47 -13.80
N GLU A 563 99.48 -32.64 -13.60
CA GLU A 563 98.40 -32.25 -14.54
C GLU A 563 97.49 -31.12 -13.98
N ASN A 564 96.83 -30.31 -14.83
CA ASN A 564 95.90 -29.23 -14.43
C ASN A 564 94.49 -29.42 -15.04
N ILE A 565 93.44 -29.43 -14.20
CA ILE A 565 92.04 -29.75 -14.61
C ILE A 565 91.00 -28.66 -14.30
N ILE A 566 91.38 -27.38 -14.22
CA ILE A 566 90.47 -26.25 -13.89
C ILE A 566 89.50 -25.92 -15.06
N SER A 567 88.18 -26.03 -14.86
CA SER A 567 87.13 -25.55 -15.78
C SER A 567 85.85 -25.10 -15.05
N ASP A 568 85.36 -23.89 -15.31
CA ASP A 568 84.14 -23.32 -14.70
C ASP A 568 82.84 -23.74 -15.42
N PRO A 569 81.74 -24.05 -14.69
CA PRO A 569 80.43 -24.33 -15.28
C PRO A 569 79.69 -23.06 -15.73
N SER A 570 78.70 -23.19 -16.63
CA SER A 570 77.87 -22.07 -17.10
C SER A 570 76.66 -21.82 -16.17
N ALA A 571 76.51 -20.58 -15.67
CA ALA A 571 75.33 -20.14 -14.93
C ALA A 571 74.45 -19.22 -15.79
N GLN A 572 73.50 -19.78 -16.54
CA GLN A 572 72.55 -19.02 -17.38
C GLN A 572 71.11 -19.21 -16.89
N ILE A 573 70.33 -18.14 -16.86
CA ILE A 573 68.91 -18.13 -16.43
C ILE A 573 68.05 -17.82 -17.64
N PHE A 574 66.99 -18.59 -17.89
CA PHE A 574 66.04 -18.36 -18.98
C PHE A 574 64.60 -18.24 -18.45
N PRO A 575 63.79 -17.33 -19.02
CA PRO A 575 64.14 -16.28 -20.00
C PRO A 575 64.90 -15.06 -19.39
N ASP A 576 65.61 -14.28 -20.23
CA ASP A 576 66.45 -13.09 -19.89
C ASP A 576 65.70 -11.75 -20.16
N PRO A 577 66.08 -10.60 -19.55
CA PRO A 577 65.28 -9.83 -18.59
C PRO A 577 64.09 -9.05 -19.18
N GLY A 578 63.05 -8.89 -18.35
CA GLY A 578 61.80 -8.16 -18.64
C GLY A 578 60.54 -8.83 -18.12
N VAL A 579 60.68 -9.85 -17.26
CA VAL A 579 59.54 -10.62 -16.76
C VAL A 579 58.89 -9.87 -15.60
N ILE A 580 57.66 -9.46 -15.82
CA ILE A 580 56.77 -8.84 -14.85
C ILE A 580 55.75 -9.90 -14.48
N ILE A 581 55.44 -10.03 -13.18
CA ILE A 581 54.24 -10.71 -12.72
C ILE A 581 53.17 -9.63 -12.66
N ASP A 582 52.12 -9.82 -13.45
CA ASP A 582 50.93 -8.97 -13.51
C ASP A 582 49.69 -9.85 -13.37
N CYS A 583 48.50 -9.25 -13.37
CA CYS A 583 47.25 -9.96 -13.15
C CYS A 583 46.94 -11.00 -14.27
N GLU A 584 47.65 -10.99 -15.40
CA GLU A 584 47.51 -11.98 -16.49
C GLU A 584 48.55 -13.11 -16.38
N ILE A 585 49.76 -12.82 -15.91
CA ILE A 585 50.91 -13.73 -15.83
C ILE A 585 51.27 -14.00 -14.35
N GLY A 586 50.34 -14.58 -13.60
CA GLY A 586 50.50 -14.84 -12.15
C GLY A 586 51.61 -15.81 -11.73
N ILE A 587 52.29 -16.50 -12.66
CA ILE A 587 53.42 -17.41 -12.35
C ILE A 587 54.48 -17.35 -13.45
N VAL A 588 55.76 -17.24 -13.06
CA VAL A 588 56.93 -17.27 -13.95
C VAL A 588 57.79 -18.50 -13.69
N THR A 589 58.04 -19.32 -14.72
CA THR A 589 58.98 -20.45 -14.64
C THR A 589 60.37 -20.05 -15.14
N LEU A 590 61.38 -20.13 -14.26
CA LEU A 590 62.78 -19.93 -14.61
C LEU A 590 63.48 -21.28 -14.78
N THR A 591 64.39 -21.36 -15.75
CA THR A 591 65.14 -22.59 -16.07
C THR A 591 66.61 -22.30 -16.31
N SER A 592 67.48 -23.30 -16.10
CA SER A 592 68.89 -23.25 -16.49
C SER A 592 69.23 -24.31 -17.55
N ALA A 593 70.33 -24.11 -18.28
CA ALA A 593 70.80 -25.05 -19.29
C ALA A 593 71.34 -26.33 -18.62
N ASN A 594 70.89 -27.51 -19.03
CA ASN A 594 71.29 -28.77 -18.41
C ASN A 594 72.69 -29.21 -18.85
N GLU A 595 73.72 -29.01 -18.02
CA GLU A 595 75.09 -29.44 -18.27
C GLU A 595 75.46 -30.72 -17.49
N PRO A 596 76.23 -31.67 -18.06
CA PRO A 596 76.63 -32.89 -17.36
C PRO A 596 77.52 -32.59 -16.15
N ASN A 597 77.27 -33.26 -15.03
CA ASN A 597 78.04 -33.14 -13.79
C ASN A 597 77.98 -31.77 -13.11
N VAL A 598 76.99 -30.92 -13.43
CA VAL A 598 76.76 -29.62 -12.78
C VAL A 598 75.49 -29.68 -11.93
N ASN A 599 75.58 -29.24 -10.68
CA ASN A 599 74.42 -29.05 -9.79
C ASN A 599 73.98 -27.58 -9.80
N TYR A 600 72.67 -27.36 -9.81
CA TYR A 600 72.05 -26.04 -9.82
C TYR A 600 71.30 -25.77 -8.51
N THR A 601 71.59 -24.63 -7.91
CA THR A 601 71.01 -24.15 -6.66
C THR A 601 70.42 -22.76 -6.88
N TRP A 602 69.10 -22.61 -6.69
CA TRP A 602 68.40 -21.33 -6.73
C TRP A 602 68.23 -20.81 -5.31
N THR A 603 68.54 -19.54 -5.08
CA THR A 603 68.44 -18.88 -3.76
C THR A 603 67.63 -17.60 -3.87
N THR A 604 66.67 -17.45 -2.97
CA THR A 604 65.94 -16.19 -2.69
C THR A 604 66.24 -15.73 -1.26
N SER A 605 65.59 -14.66 -0.80
CA SER A 605 65.68 -14.22 0.60
C SER A 605 65.05 -15.22 1.60
N THR A 606 64.14 -16.08 1.14
CA THR A 606 63.31 -16.94 2.01
C THR A 606 63.56 -18.43 1.82
N PHE A 607 64.10 -18.87 0.68
CA PHE A 607 64.31 -20.31 0.42
C PHE A 607 65.52 -20.59 -0.48
N VAL A 608 66.00 -21.83 -0.40
CA VAL A 608 67.04 -22.41 -1.26
C VAL A 608 66.51 -23.70 -1.86
N ILE A 609 66.58 -23.84 -3.18
CA ILE A 609 66.04 -25.02 -3.90
C ILE A 609 67.09 -25.56 -4.88
N GLU A 610 67.36 -26.86 -4.79
CA GLU A 610 68.19 -27.61 -5.74
C GLU A 610 67.33 -28.18 -6.87
N ALA A 611 67.33 -27.52 -8.03
CA ALA A 611 66.55 -27.94 -9.18
C ALA A 611 67.07 -27.32 -10.49
N LEU A 612 66.77 -27.94 -11.63
CA LEU A 612 67.06 -27.38 -12.96
C LEU A 612 66.11 -26.21 -13.33
N SER A 613 64.94 -26.13 -12.68
CA SER A 613 63.91 -25.12 -12.91
C SER A 613 63.15 -24.78 -11.63
N ILE A 614 62.59 -23.57 -11.56
CA ILE A 614 61.79 -23.07 -10.43
C ILE A 614 60.59 -22.24 -10.92
N ASN A 615 59.48 -22.27 -10.19
CA ASN A 615 58.32 -21.38 -10.39
C ASN A 615 58.33 -20.27 -9.35
N ILE A 616 58.00 -19.05 -9.76
CA ILE A 616 57.99 -17.86 -8.92
C ILE A 616 56.65 -17.17 -9.06
N GLU A 617 56.04 -16.88 -7.92
CA GLU A 617 54.67 -16.35 -7.82
C GLU A 617 54.67 -14.90 -7.29
N ASN A 618 55.81 -14.36 -6.87
CA ASN A 618 55.92 -13.01 -6.30
C ASN A 618 57.23 -12.33 -6.76
N GLY A 619 57.22 -11.01 -6.87
CA GLY A 619 58.40 -10.22 -7.23
C GLY A 619 59.55 -10.41 -6.22
N THR A 620 60.69 -10.92 -6.68
CA THR A 620 61.87 -11.12 -5.83
C THR A 620 63.16 -11.11 -6.66
N THR A 621 64.29 -10.87 -5.98
CA THR A 621 65.62 -11.16 -6.52
C THR A 621 65.91 -12.66 -6.39
N ILE A 622 66.44 -13.27 -7.46
CA ILE A 622 66.80 -14.69 -7.47
C ILE A 622 68.25 -14.82 -7.92
N VAL A 623 69.00 -15.65 -7.19
CA VAL A 623 70.40 -15.98 -7.51
C VAL A 623 70.50 -17.47 -7.86
N LEU A 624 71.09 -17.79 -9.01
CA LEU A 624 71.44 -19.14 -9.45
C LEU A 624 72.93 -19.39 -9.19
N LEU A 625 73.26 -20.47 -8.50
CA LEU A 625 74.62 -21.01 -8.33
C LEU A 625 74.71 -22.36 -9.07
N ALA A 626 75.65 -22.46 -10.01
CA ALA A 626 75.99 -23.69 -10.75
C ALA A 626 77.36 -24.20 -10.29
N THR A 627 77.45 -25.48 -9.89
CA THR A 627 78.69 -26.08 -9.35
C THR A 627 79.03 -27.38 -10.06
N ASP A 628 80.24 -27.49 -10.62
CA ASP A 628 80.75 -28.72 -11.23
C ASP A 628 81.17 -29.72 -10.13
N THR A 629 80.65 -30.94 -10.23
CA THR A 629 80.82 -32.00 -9.22
C THR A 629 82.13 -32.79 -9.34
N LEU A 630 82.91 -32.60 -10.41
CA LEU A 630 84.20 -33.22 -10.65
C LEU A 630 85.38 -32.28 -10.35
N THR A 631 85.29 -31.02 -10.81
CA THR A 631 86.36 -30.03 -10.65
C THR A 631 86.16 -29.11 -9.44
N PHE A 632 84.98 -29.14 -8.83
CA PHE A 632 84.53 -28.28 -7.72
C PHE A 632 84.51 -26.77 -8.05
N CYS A 633 84.60 -26.40 -9.33
CA CYS A 633 84.50 -25.02 -9.76
C CYS A 633 83.02 -24.58 -9.80
N SER A 634 82.73 -23.33 -9.44
CA SER A 634 81.36 -22.81 -9.34
C SER A 634 81.19 -21.43 -9.97
N ASN A 635 80.01 -21.14 -10.52
CA ASN A 635 79.68 -19.85 -11.13
C ASN A 635 78.26 -19.41 -10.75
N THR A 636 77.99 -18.11 -10.75
CA THR A 636 76.70 -17.53 -10.31
C THR A 636 76.09 -16.56 -11.31
N SER A 637 74.76 -16.50 -11.34
CA SER A 637 73.97 -15.49 -12.07
C SER A 637 72.78 -15.02 -11.24
N SER A 638 72.20 -13.86 -11.54
CA SER A 638 71.05 -13.32 -10.79
C SER A 638 70.08 -12.55 -11.68
N ILE A 639 68.78 -12.61 -11.36
CA ILE A 639 67.71 -11.86 -12.04
C ILE A 639 66.76 -11.21 -11.02
N GLN A 640 66.15 -10.08 -11.39
CA GLN A 640 65.08 -9.42 -10.64
C GLN A 640 63.74 -9.70 -11.31
N ILE A 641 62.77 -10.19 -10.55
CA ILE A 641 61.36 -10.27 -10.97
C ILE A 641 60.61 -9.10 -10.35
N ILE A 642 59.92 -8.32 -11.17
CA ILE A 642 59.13 -7.15 -10.73
C ILE A 642 57.67 -7.58 -10.61
N ASP A 643 57.05 -7.19 -9.51
CA ASP A 643 55.62 -7.35 -9.25
C ASP A 643 54.88 -6.06 -9.65
N ASN A 644 53.85 -6.18 -10.48
CA ASN A 644 53.03 -5.08 -10.99
C ASN A 644 51.51 -5.35 -10.86
N GLU A 645 51.10 -5.95 -9.75
CA GLU A 645 49.69 -6.22 -9.40
C GLU A 645 48.95 -4.99 -8.83
N GLN A 646 49.03 -3.83 -9.50
CA GLN A 646 48.24 -2.66 -9.09
C GLN A 646 46.83 -2.70 -9.72
N TYR A 647 45.82 -2.83 -8.87
CA TYR A 647 44.40 -2.74 -9.25
C TYR A 647 43.97 -1.29 -9.50
N PRO A 648 43.12 -1.03 -10.50
CA PRO A 648 42.58 0.31 -10.73
C PRO A 648 41.70 0.75 -9.55
N LEU A 649 41.82 2.01 -9.12
CA LEU A 649 40.96 2.57 -8.08
C LEU A 649 39.53 2.75 -8.62
N ILE A 650 38.54 2.17 -7.95
CA ILE A 650 37.11 2.33 -8.24
C ILE A 650 36.43 3.08 -7.10
N GLU A 651 35.59 4.07 -7.43
CA GLU A 651 34.77 4.81 -6.50
C GLU A 651 33.53 5.35 -7.24
N ILE A 652 32.35 4.93 -6.80
CA ILE A 652 31.04 5.36 -7.30
C ILE A 652 30.38 6.24 -6.23
N ALA A 653 29.89 7.43 -6.60
CA ALA A 653 29.15 8.29 -5.69
C ALA A 653 27.72 7.79 -5.46
N ASP A 654 27.19 8.01 -4.25
CA ASP A 654 25.80 7.69 -3.91
C ASP A 654 24.84 8.42 -4.86
N PRO A 655 23.98 7.69 -5.61
CA PRO A 655 23.08 8.29 -6.58
C PRO A 655 21.84 8.87 -5.89
N GLU A 656 21.19 9.83 -6.56
CA GLU A 656 19.86 10.29 -6.15
C GLU A 656 18.81 9.17 -6.36
N GLU A 657 17.68 9.26 -5.66
CA GLU A 657 16.57 8.32 -5.86
C GLU A 657 15.74 8.69 -7.10
N LEU A 658 15.22 7.69 -7.82
CA LEU A 658 14.20 7.91 -8.84
C LEU A 658 12.86 8.23 -8.15
N THR A 659 12.22 9.32 -8.56
CA THR A 659 10.93 9.76 -8.02
C THR A 659 9.93 10.01 -9.14
N CYS A 660 8.67 10.35 -8.81
CA CYS A 660 7.69 10.70 -9.83
C CYS A 660 8.02 12.00 -10.60
N GLU A 661 8.89 12.85 -10.04
CA GLU A 661 9.42 14.05 -10.72
C GLU A 661 10.77 13.79 -11.40
N THR A 662 11.62 12.95 -10.79
CA THR A 662 12.95 12.60 -11.27
C THR A 662 12.95 11.21 -11.90
N ASN A 663 12.76 11.14 -13.22
CA ASN A 663 12.68 9.87 -13.98
C ASN A 663 14.03 9.40 -14.57
N ILE A 664 15.09 10.17 -14.37
CA ILE A 664 16.48 9.86 -14.76
C ILE A 664 17.39 10.26 -13.61
N VAL A 665 18.29 9.36 -13.22
CA VAL A 665 19.37 9.61 -12.28
C VAL A 665 20.70 9.34 -12.99
N THR A 666 21.71 10.17 -12.74
CA THR A 666 23.07 9.96 -13.22
C THR A 666 23.88 9.24 -12.14
N ILE A 667 24.33 8.01 -12.40
CA ILE A 667 25.33 7.34 -11.55
C ILE A 667 26.72 7.83 -11.96
N ASP A 668 27.50 8.26 -10.96
CA ASP A 668 28.74 9.02 -11.18
C ASP A 668 29.96 8.31 -10.57
N ALA A 669 30.89 7.90 -11.44
CA ALA A 669 32.17 7.30 -11.04
C ALA A 669 33.37 8.24 -11.31
N MET A 670 33.19 9.56 -11.34
CA MET A 670 34.27 10.52 -11.61
C MET A 670 35.44 10.47 -10.61
N ASN A 671 35.23 9.90 -9.42
CA ASN A 671 36.29 9.69 -8.43
C ASN A 671 37.12 8.42 -8.70
N SER A 672 36.67 7.55 -9.60
CA SER A 672 37.43 6.39 -10.07
C SER A 672 38.69 6.82 -10.85
N GLN A 673 39.65 5.89 -10.98
CA GLN A 673 40.90 6.13 -11.70
C GLN A 673 40.64 6.47 -13.18
N ASN A 674 40.94 7.71 -13.55
CA ASN A 674 40.69 8.23 -14.89
C ASN A 674 42.02 8.43 -15.64
N SER A 675 42.43 7.43 -16.41
CA SER A 675 43.62 7.41 -17.26
C SER A 675 43.23 6.88 -18.66
N PRO A 676 43.94 7.25 -19.74
CA PRO A 676 43.65 6.73 -21.09
C PRO A 676 43.74 5.20 -21.23
N ASP A 677 44.39 4.56 -20.26
CA ASP A 677 44.65 3.12 -20.22
C ASP A 677 43.65 2.36 -19.30
N ILE A 678 42.58 3.03 -18.82
CA ILE A 678 41.49 2.40 -18.06
C ILE A 678 40.25 2.28 -18.94
N THR A 679 39.72 1.07 -19.06
CA THR A 679 38.43 0.80 -19.72
C THR A 679 37.34 0.65 -18.66
N TYR A 680 36.24 1.42 -18.84
CA TYR A 680 35.03 1.36 -18.00
C TYR A 680 34.00 0.46 -18.69
N THR A 681 33.28 -0.35 -17.92
CA THR A 681 32.13 -1.12 -18.43
C THR A 681 31.03 -1.16 -17.38
N TRP A 682 29.89 -0.52 -17.70
CA TRP A 682 28.69 -0.60 -16.88
C TRP A 682 27.78 -1.73 -17.33
N THR A 683 27.23 -2.47 -16.38
CA THR A 683 26.19 -3.48 -16.62
C THR A 683 25.04 -3.32 -15.63
N ASN A 684 23.84 -3.76 -16.02
CA ASN A 684 22.72 -3.92 -15.07
C ASN A 684 22.69 -5.34 -14.49
N GLU A 685 21.77 -5.58 -13.55
CA GLU A 685 21.49 -6.90 -12.94
C GLU A 685 21.22 -8.04 -13.93
N SER A 686 20.74 -7.74 -15.15
CA SER A 686 20.56 -8.75 -16.21
C SER A 686 21.86 -9.12 -16.94
N GLY A 687 22.98 -8.49 -16.60
CA GLY A 687 24.27 -8.61 -17.28
C GLY A 687 24.35 -7.87 -18.62
N SER A 688 23.40 -6.97 -18.91
CA SER A 688 23.41 -6.19 -20.15
C SER A 688 24.38 -5.02 -20.03
N ASN A 689 25.28 -4.85 -21.00
CA ASN A 689 26.19 -3.71 -21.06
C ASN A 689 25.41 -2.42 -21.40
N LEU A 690 25.58 -1.41 -20.56
CA LEU A 690 24.86 -0.13 -20.63
C LEU A 690 25.72 1.02 -21.20
N GLY A 691 27.04 0.91 -21.09
CA GLY A 691 27.96 1.95 -21.57
C GLY A 691 29.36 1.83 -20.97
N ASN A 692 30.27 2.64 -21.50
CA ASN A 692 31.69 2.68 -21.11
C ASN A 692 32.13 4.10 -20.71
N ASP A 693 31.18 5.00 -20.46
CA ASP A 693 31.47 6.34 -19.99
C ASP A 693 31.62 6.36 -18.45
N VAL A 694 32.35 7.33 -17.93
CA VAL A 694 32.58 7.51 -16.48
C VAL A 694 31.30 7.87 -15.70
N GLN A 695 30.30 8.37 -16.39
CA GLN A 695 28.96 8.66 -15.87
C GLN A 695 27.93 7.95 -16.75
N LEU A 696 26.84 7.49 -16.14
CA LEU A 696 25.76 6.81 -16.84
C LEU A 696 24.39 7.33 -16.36
N ASP A 697 23.50 7.68 -17.29
CA ASP A 697 22.12 8.03 -16.98
C ASP A 697 21.26 6.77 -16.98
N VAL A 698 20.48 6.58 -15.92
CA VAL A 698 19.62 5.41 -15.72
C VAL A 698 18.20 5.81 -15.35
N THR A 699 17.22 5.02 -15.80
CA THR A 699 15.77 5.31 -15.68
C THR A 699 15.00 4.26 -14.88
N SER A 700 15.70 3.29 -14.29
CA SER A 700 15.09 2.16 -13.59
C SER A 700 15.81 1.94 -12.28
N SER A 701 15.08 1.54 -11.24
CA SER A 701 15.71 1.02 -10.03
C SER A 701 16.43 -0.30 -10.30
N GLY A 702 17.39 -0.61 -9.44
CA GLY A 702 18.12 -1.88 -9.49
C GLY A 702 19.61 -1.71 -9.27
N TRP A 703 20.30 -2.84 -9.33
CA TRP A 703 21.76 -2.90 -9.22
C TRP A 703 22.45 -2.58 -10.55
N TYR A 704 23.41 -1.67 -10.46
CA TYR A 704 24.33 -1.31 -11.54
C TYR A 704 25.75 -1.67 -11.12
N TYR A 705 26.47 -2.33 -12.02
CA TYR A 705 27.81 -2.84 -11.77
C TYR A 705 28.78 -2.12 -12.71
N LEU A 706 29.87 -1.59 -12.15
CA LEU A 706 30.97 -1.00 -12.89
C LEU A 706 32.19 -1.91 -12.80
N GLU A 707 32.73 -2.28 -13.95
CA GLU A 707 34.01 -2.95 -14.07
C GLU A 707 35.04 -1.97 -14.66
N LEU A 708 36.21 -1.86 -14.02
CA LEU A 708 37.38 -1.14 -14.51
C LEU A 708 38.48 -2.13 -14.86
N ILE A 709 39.05 -2.00 -16.05
CA ILE A 709 40.18 -2.81 -16.51
C ILE A 709 41.34 -1.88 -16.83
N ASP A 710 42.51 -2.11 -16.23
CA ASP A 710 43.77 -1.48 -16.64
C ASP A 710 44.36 -2.25 -17.83
N ASP A 711 44.36 -1.59 -19.00
CA ASP A 711 44.79 -2.16 -20.27
C ASP A 711 46.32 -2.39 -20.34
N VAL A 712 47.10 -1.93 -19.34
CA VAL A 712 48.56 -2.08 -19.28
C VAL A 712 48.99 -3.32 -18.49
N ASN A 713 48.36 -3.62 -17.36
CA ASN A 713 48.73 -4.74 -16.48
C ASN A 713 47.62 -5.80 -16.31
N GLY A 714 46.47 -5.61 -16.96
CA GLY A 714 45.36 -6.56 -16.98
C GLY A 714 44.59 -6.68 -15.67
N CYS A 715 44.88 -5.85 -14.66
CA CYS A 715 44.21 -5.89 -13.38
C CYS A 715 42.80 -5.28 -13.48
N GLN A 716 41.83 -5.98 -12.89
CA GLN A 716 40.42 -5.62 -12.95
C GLN A 716 39.91 -5.33 -11.54
N ASN A 717 39.05 -4.32 -11.41
CA ASN A 717 38.36 -4.02 -10.18
C ASN A 717 36.89 -3.74 -10.49
N ASP A 718 35.98 -4.27 -9.68
CA ASP A 718 34.55 -4.11 -9.84
C ASP A 718 33.91 -3.53 -8.59
N ASP A 719 32.87 -2.73 -8.79
CA ASP A 719 32.05 -2.15 -7.72
C ASP A 719 30.60 -2.08 -8.21
N SER A 720 29.67 -1.94 -7.28
CA SER A 720 28.25 -1.92 -7.59
C SER A 720 27.52 -0.85 -6.79
N ILE A 721 26.48 -0.30 -7.39
CA ILE A 721 25.63 0.70 -6.76
C ILE A 721 24.16 0.36 -6.99
N TYR A 722 23.35 0.54 -5.95
CA TYR A 722 21.91 0.37 -6.04
C TYR A 722 21.25 1.72 -6.28
N VAL A 723 20.48 1.83 -7.36
CA VAL A 723 19.60 2.98 -7.59
C VAL A 723 18.23 2.63 -7.05
N ALA A 724 17.83 3.33 -5.98
CA ALA A 724 16.52 3.18 -5.38
C ALA A 724 15.45 3.96 -6.16
N GLU A 725 14.21 3.48 -6.13
CA GLU A 725 13.03 4.23 -6.56
C GLU A 725 12.08 4.46 -5.39
N ASN A 726 11.51 5.66 -5.35
CA ASN A 726 10.48 6.06 -4.41
C ASN A 726 9.30 6.66 -5.19
N ILE A 727 8.47 5.76 -5.72
CA ILE A 727 7.32 6.08 -6.59
C ILE A 727 5.97 5.77 -5.91
N GLU A 728 5.96 5.59 -4.59
CA GLU A 728 4.75 5.33 -3.84
C GLU A 728 3.85 6.58 -3.84
N ALA A 729 2.65 6.44 -4.41
CA ALA A 729 1.66 7.50 -4.42
C ALA A 729 0.90 7.53 -3.08
N PRO A 730 0.45 8.71 -2.62
CA PRO A 730 -0.38 8.80 -1.41
C PRO A 730 -1.71 8.09 -1.62
N VAL A 731 -2.27 7.49 -0.57
CA VAL A 731 -3.61 6.89 -0.63
C VAL A 731 -4.64 7.98 -0.43
N VAL A 732 -5.49 8.20 -1.43
CA VAL A 732 -6.61 9.14 -1.39
C VAL A 732 -7.93 8.38 -1.35
N MET A 733 -8.84 8.82 -0.49
CA MET A 733 -10.21 8.31 -0.43
C MET A 733 -11.15 9.51 -0.43
N ALA A 734 -11.80 9.73 -1.56
CA ALA A 734 -12.90 10.64 -1.68
C ALA A 734 -14.19 9.97 -1.15
N GLY A 735 -15.06 10.74 -0.51
CA GLY A 735 -16.34 10.22 -0.02
C GLY A 735 -17.28 9.76 -1.14
N ASP A 736 -18.38 9.10 -0.77
CA ASP A 736 -19.43 8.70 -1.71
C ASP A 736 -20.03 9.90 -2.46
N ASP A 737 -20.60 9.64 -3.64
CA ASP A 737 -21.32 10.64 -4.42
C ASP A 737 -22.46 11.27 -3.60
N ILE A 738 -22.64 12.59 -3.76
CA ILE A 738 -23.56 13.38 -2.94
C ILE A 738 -24.66 13.97 -3.82
N LEU A 739 -25.92 13.75 -3.44
CA LEU A 739 -27.06 14.47 -4.00
C LEU A 739 -27.13 15.88 -3.41
N LEU A 740 -27.25 16.90 -4.25
CA LEU A 740 -27.50 18.28 -3.82
C LEU A 740 -29.01 18.46 -3.53
N PRO A 741 -29.43 18.59 -2.25
CA PRO A 741 -30.84 18.75 -1.89
C PRO A 741 -31.40 20.10 -2.36
N CYS A 742 -32.73 20.20 -2.50
CA CYS A 742 -33.37 21.39 -3.07
C CYS A 742 -33.37 22.62 -2.13
N ASP A 743 -33.20 22.42 -0.83
CA ASP A 743 -33.31 23.43 0.23
C ASP A 743 -31.97 24.04 0.66
N VAL A 744 -30.85 23.45 0.23
CA VAL A 744 -29.50 23.94 0.51
C VAL A 744 -28.81 24.40 -0.77
N THR A 745 -28.10 25.53 -0.68
CA THR A 745 -27.35 26.10 -1.82
C THR A 745 -25.93 25.55 -1.94
N ALA A 746 -25.50 24.71 -0.98
CA ALA A 746 -24.17 24.11 -0.94
C ALA A 746 -24.20 22.80 -0.16
N VAL A 747 -23.38 21.83 -0.58
CA VAL A 747 -23.06 20.61 0.16
C VAL A 747 -21.58 20.60 0.53
N SER A 748 -21.25 19.99 1.66
CA SER A 748 -19.86 19.79 2.07
C SER A 748 -19.35 18.49 1.48
N ILE A 749 -18.24 18.56 0.73
CA ILE A 749 -17.50 17.40 0.24
C ILE A 749 -16.22 17.27 1.06
N SER A 750 -15.88 16.04 1.43
CA SER A 750 -14.67 15.73 2.20
C SER A 750 -13.94 14.55 1.61
N ALA A 751 -12.61 14.57 1.69
CA ALA A 751 -11.76 13.46 1.31
C ALA A 751 -10.64 13.33 2.34
N THR A 752 -10.14 12.10 2.49
CA THR A 752 -9.02 11.79 3.39
C THR A 752 -7.80 11.37 2.59
N VAL A 753 -6.62 11.71 3.11
CA VAL A 753 -5.33 11.26 2.58
C VAL A 753 -4.54 10.56 3.68
N GLU A 754 -3.97 9.39 3.39
CA GLU A 754 -2.98 8.79 4.26
C GLU A 754 -1.57 9.20 3.81
N GLY A 755 -0.80 9.80 4.72
CA GLY A 755 0.57 10.27 4.46
C GLY A 755 0.73 11.79 4.52
N ASN A 756 1.97 12.26 4.38
CA ASN A 756 2.28 13.70 4.34
C ASN A 756 2.28 14.20 2.89
N ALA A 757 1.11 14.60 2.40
CA ALA A 757 0.92 15.09 1.04
C ALA A 757 0.23 16.47 1.03
N ASP A 758 0.62 17.33 0.09
CA ASP A 758 -0.09 18.56 -0.22
C ASP A 758 -1.38 18.22 -0.96
N ILE A 759 -2.53 18.65 -0.43
CA ILE A 759 -3.85 18.34 -1.00
C ILE A 759 -4.51 19.56 -1.62
N ILE A 760 -5.25 19.34 -2.72
CA ILE A 760 -5.98 20.37 -3.44
C ILE A 760 -7.27 19.83 -4.07
N TRP A 761 -8.33 20.63 -3.98
CA TRP A 761 -9.59 20.38 -4.67
C TRP A 761 -9.65 21.13 -6.02
N THR A 762 -10.02 20.41 -7.08
CA THR A 762 -10.17 20.97 -8.43
C THR A 762 -11.48 20.55 -9.09
N THR A 763 -11.90 21.31 -10.10
CA THR A 763 -12.97 20.96 -11.05
C THR A 763 -12.37 20.83 -12.45
N ASN A 764 -13.15 20.31 -13.40
CA ASN A 764 -12.84 20.37 -14.84
C ASN A 764 -12.54 21.77 -15.39
N THR A 765 -12.91 22.84 -14.67
CA THR A 765 -12.73 24.23 -15.12
C THR A 765 -11.67 25.02 -14.33
N GLY A 766 -11.06 24.41 -13.30
CA GLY A 766 -10.02 25.04 -12.47
C GLY A 766 -10.12 24.68 -10.98
N THR A 767 -9.22 25.26 -10.19
CA THR A 767 -9.09 25.03 -8.73
C THR A 767 -10.26 25.58 -7.94
N LEU A 768 -10.76 24.81 -6.96
CA LEU A 768 -11.87 25.19 -6.08
C LEU A 768 -11.45 25.95 -4.84
N SER A 769 -10.38 25.50 -4.20
CA SER A 769 -9.81 26.14 -3.02
C SER A 769 -8.46 26.74 -3.35
N SER A 770 -8.23 27.98 -2.91
CA SER A 770 -6.90 28.59 -2.97
C SER A 770 -6.01 28.18 -1.78
N ASP A 771 -6.58 27.52 -0.77
CA ASP A 771 -5.86 27.02 0.39
C ASP A 771 -5.50 25.55 0.15
N VAL A 772 -4.21 25.30 0.01
CA VAL A 772 -3.61 23.95 0.02
C VAL A 772 -3.81 23.38 1.43
N ASN A 773 -4.13 22.09 1.54
CA ASN A 773 -4.33 21.39 2.84
C ASN A 773 -5.71 21.54 3.51
N GLN A 774 -6.75 21.70 2.69
CA GLN A 774 -8.14 21.67 3.16
C GLN A 774 -8.84 20.36 2.74
N GLU A 775 -9.09 19.48 3.71
CA GLU A 775 -9.76 18.17 3.50
C GLU A 775 -11.27 18.31 3.19
N GLU A 776 -11.92 19.38 3.66
CA GLU A 776 -13.37 19.60 3.54
C GLU A 776 -13.69 20.96 2.90
N VAL A 777 -14.51 20.95 1.82
CA VAL A 777 -14.88 22.15 1.04
C VAL A 777 -16.38 22.16 0.76
N ASN A 778 -17.01 23.34 0.82
CA ASN A 778 -18.41 23.52 0.44
C ASN A 778 -18.53 23.84 -1.06
N VAL A 779 -19.41 23.13 -1.76
CA VAL A 779 -19.59 23.27 -3.21
C VAL A 779 -21.06 23.57 -3.54
N THR A 780 -21.27 24.50 -4.48
CA THR A 780 -22.59 25.10 -4.76
C THR A 780 -23.15 24.72 -6.13
N SER A 781 -22.45 23.87 -6.88
CA SER A 781 -22.82 23.48 -8.24
C SER A 781 -22.74 21.97 -8.39
N VAL A 782 -23.51 21.44 -9.33
CA VAL A 782 -23.40 20.05 -9.74
C VAL A 782 -22.17 19.84 -10.61
N GLY A 783 -21.58 18.66 -10.54
CA GLY A 783 -20.41 18.29 -11.33
C GLY A 783 -19.46 17.38 -10.56
N VAL A 784 -18.38 17.00 -11.24
CA VAL A 784 -17.33 16.15 -10.68
C VAL A 784 -16.25 17.02 -10.05
N TYR A 785 -15.91 16.68 -8.82
CA TYR A 785 -14.93 17.34 -7.97
C TYR A 785 -13.76 16.40 -7.77
N TYR A 786 -12.55 16.85 -8.11
CA TYR A 786 -11.34 16.03 -7.98
C TYR A 786 -10.54 16.45 -6.75
N PHE A 787 -10.17 15.47 -5.95
CA PHE A 787 -9.25 15.59 -4.84
C PHE A 787 -7.89 15.06 -5.26
N THR A 788 -6.88 15.94 -5.34
CA THR A 788 -5.52 15.55 -5.70
C THR A 788 -4.63 15.71 -4.48
N ALA A 789 -3.90 14.66 -4.12
CA ALA A 789 -2.85 14.69 -3.11
C ALA A 789 -1.50 14.47 -3.77
N THR A 790 -0.51 15.29 -3.45
CA THR A 790 0.85 15.23 -4.01
C THR A 790 1.88 15.24 -2.89
N ILE A 791 2.76 14.26 -2.83
CA ILE A 791 3.86 14.23 -1.86
C ILE A 791 4.92 15.26 -2.27
N PRO A 792 5.23 16.29 -1.46
CA PRO A 792 6.14 17.36 -1.86
C PRO A 792 7.58 16.90 -2.14
N GLU A 793 8.03 15.84 -1.47
CA GLU A 793 9.41 15.34 -1.59
C GLU A 793 9.63 14.48 -2.85
N THR A 794 8.63 13.72 -3.29
CA THR A 794 8.75 12.77 -4.42
C THR A 794 8.00 13.21 -5.68
N GLY A 795 7.11 14.20 -5.56
CA GLY A 795 6.20 14.63 -6.64
C GLY A 795 5.12 13.60 -6.99
N CYS A 796 5.03 12.48 -6.26
CA CYS A 796 4.04 11.44 -6.52
C CYS A 796 2.65 11.91 -6.11
N SER A 797 1.69 11.76 -7.01
CA SER A 797 0.33 12.23 -6.80
C SER A 797 -0.70 11.15 -7.06
N ALA A 798 -1.78 11.21 -6.30
CA ALA A 798 -2.97 10.41 -6.51
C ALA A 798 -4.18 11.34 -6.62
N ILE A 799 -5.17 10.91 -7.39
CA ILE A 799 -6.41 11.65 -7.62
C ILE A 799 -7.60 10.73 -7.39
N ASP A 800 -8.58 11.24 -6.68
CA ASP A 800 -9.89 10.62 -6.53
C ASP A 800 -10.98 11.67 -6.74
N SER A 801 -12.23 11.27 -6.90
CA SER A 801 -13.31 12.18 -7.26
C SER A 801 -14.62 11.89 -6.54
N ILE A 802 -15.38 12.97 -6.29
CA ILE A 802 -16.76 12.93 -5.80
C ILE A 802 -17.65 13.57 -6.86
N GLU A 803 -18.75 12.91 -7.22
CA GLU A 803 -19.78 13.52 -8.05
C GLU A 803 -20.86 14.17 -7.18
N VAL A 804 -21.11 15.46 -7.42
CA VAL A 804 -22.29 16.16 -6.88
C VAL A 804 -23.36 16.21 -7.95
N ILE A 805 -24.43 15.44 -7.74
CA ILE A 805 -25.48 15.23 -8.73
C ILE A 805 -26.67 16.16 -8.42
N SER A 806 -27.31 16.72 -9.45
CA SER A 806 -28.57 17.44 -9.28
C SER A 806 -29.65 16.49 -8.81
N ASN A 807 -30.50 16.94 -7.88
CA ASN A 807 -31.75 16.25 -7.65
C ASN A 807 -32.69 16.44 -8.87
N GLU A 808 -32.67 15.46 -9.78
CA GLU A 808 -33.55 15.38 -10.95
C GLU A 808 -34.94 14.81 -10.60
N ASP A 809 -35.09 14.19 -9.42
CA ASP A 809 -36.30 13.52 -8.99
C ASP A 809 -37.22 14.47 -8.22
N LYS A 810 -37.66 15.55 -8.86
CA LYS A 810 -38.67 16.46 -8.30
C LYS A 810 -40.06 15.88 -8.51
N ILE A 811 -40.98 16.13 -7.57
CA ILE A 811 -42.41 15.82 -7.74
C ILE A 811 -42.88 16.41 -9.07
N SER A 812 -43.30 15.54 -9.97
CA SER A 812 -43.60 15.88 -11.37
C SER A 812 -45.07 15.68 -11.71
N GLU A 813 -45.75 14.79 -10.99
CA GLU A 813 -47.17 14.48 -11.20
C GLU A 813 -47.87 14.14 -9.88
N VAL A 814 -49.06 14.71 -9.67
CA VAL A 814 -49.93 14.44 -8.52
C VAL A 814 -51.36 14.22 -9.00
N ASP A 815 -52.06 13.29 -8.36
CA ASP A 815 -53.48 13.04 -8.52
C ASP A 815 -54.27 13.64 -7.37
N ILE A 816 -55.50 14.07 -7.65
CA ILE A 816 -56.38 14.65 -6.65
C ILE A 816 -57.83 14.18 -6.79
N GLU A 817 -58.38 13.72 -5.69
CA GLU A 817 -59.79 13.41 -5.56
C GLU A 817 -60.46 14.44 -4.65
N LEU A 818 -61.43 15.18 -5.18
CA LEU A 818 -62.22 16.17 -4.45
C LEU A 818 -63.64 15.65 -4.21
N ARG A 819 -64.14 15.84 -2.99
CA ARG A 819 -65.56 15.69 -2.66
C ARG A 819 -66.10 17.03 -2.18
N GLN A 820 -67.11 17.52 -2.88
CA GLN A 820 -67.78 18.79 -2.54
C GLN A 820 -68.73 18.60 -1.35
N PRO A 821 -69.00 19.65 -0.55
CA PRO A 821 -70.02 19.63 0.49
C PRO A 821 -71.42 19.34 -0.07
N GLU A 822 -72.27 18.69 0.72
CA GLU A 822 -73.63 18.30 0.29
C GLU A 822 -74.67 19.41 0.53
N CYS A 823 -74.42 20.30 1.50
CA CYS A 823 -75.26 21.46 1.80
C CYS A 823 -74.47 22.77 1.69
N PHE A 824 -75.17 23.84 1.34
CA PHE A 824 -74.58 25.16 1.19
C PHE A 824 -73.95 25.64 2.50
N GLY A 825 -72.67 26.00 2.45
CA GLY A 825 -71.93 26.51 3.60
C GLY A 825 -71.48 25.47 4.63
N ASP A 826 -71.65 24.17 4.37
CA ASP A 826 -71.20 23.10 5.28
C ASP A 826 -69.70 22.81 5.16
N GLU A 827 -69.08 22.44 6.28
CA GLU A 827 -67.67 22.04 6.36
C GLU A 827 -67.48 20.54 6.04
N THR A 828 -68.17 19.98 5.04
CA THR A 828 -68.11 18.52 4.76
C THR A 828 -67.27 18.17 3.54
N GLY A 829 -66.57 19.12 2.93
CA GLY A 829 -65.70 18.87 1.79
C GLY A 829 -64.52 17.97 2.15
N ASN A 830 -64.00 17.24 1.16
CA ASN A 830 -62.86 16.34 1.31
C ASN A 830 -61.89 16.52 0.15
N MET A 831 -60.60 16.39 0.44
CA MET A 831 -59.53 16.43 -0.53
C MET A 831 -58.54 15.31 -0.24
N THR A 832 -58.27 14.46 -1.22
CA THR A 832 -57.25 13.41 -1.16
C THR A 832 -56.23 13.65 -2.25
N ILE A 833 -54.95 13.71 -1.90
CA ILE A 833 -53.84 14.02 -2.80
C ILE A 833 -52.87 12.84 -2.81
N THR A 834 -52.53 12.34 -3.99
CA THR A 834 -51.56 11.24 -4.17
C THR A 834 -50.45 11.69 -5.11
N VAL A 835 -49.19 11.50 -4.74
CA VAL A 835 -48.07 11.73 -5.66
C VAL A 835 -47.98 10.53 -6.61
N LEU A 836 -48.10 10.77 -7.92
CA LEU A 836 -48.08 9.71 -8.95
C LEU A 836 -46.67 9.47 -9.50
N ALA A 837 -45.86 10.53 -9.61
CA ALA A 837 -44.50 10.43 -10.14
C ALA A 837 -43.59 11.55 -9.63
N GLY A 838 -42.33 11.18 -9.37
CA GLY A 838 -41.28 12.06 -8.93
C GLY A 838 -41.28 12.39 -7.43
N GLY A 839 -40.15 12.84 -6.90
CA GLY A 839 -39.99 13.19 -5.48
C GLY A 839 -39.68 12.00 -4.60
N MET A 840 -38.87 12.20 -3.55
CA MET A 840 -38.44 11.11 -2.67
C MET A 840 -39.36 10.96 -1.44
N PRO A 841 -40.05 9.82 -1.23
CA PRO A 841 -40.89 9.62 -0.04
C PRO A 841 -40.05 9.54 1.26
N PRO A 842 -40.60 9.85 2.45
CA PRO A 842 -42.01 10.21 2.70
C PRO A 842 -42.36 11.65 2.28
N PHE A 843 -43.63 11.87 1.92
CA PHE A 843 -44.17 13.18 1.56
C PHE A 843 -44.92 13.81 2.75
N GLN A 844 -44.79 15.12 2.90
CA GLN A 844 -45.54 15.95 3.83
C GLN A 844 -46.45 16.88 3.04
N TYR A 845 -47.72 16.98 3.45
CA TYR A 845 -48.74 17.80 2.81
C TYR A 845 -49.20 18.88 3.78
N ASP A 846 -49.07 20.15 3.39
CA ASP A 846 -49.40 21.30 4.22
C ASP A 846 -50.38 22.23 3.49
N ILE A 847 -51.40 22.70 4.22
CA ILE A 847 -52.36 23.73 3.79
C ILE A 847 -52.24 24.88 4.79
N GLU A 848 -51.40 25.87 4.45
CA GLU A 848 -51.00 26.93 5.39
C GLU A 848 -52.20 27.76 5.90
N GLU A 849 -53.09 28.16 5.00
CA GLU A 849 -54.24 29.02 5.35
C GLU A 849 -55.27 28.35 6.26
N ALA A 850 -55.34 27.01 6.21
CA ALA A 850 -56.20 26.20 7.07
C ALA A 850 -55.47 25.68 8.32
N ASN A 851 -54.15 25.90 8.45
CA ASN A 851 -53.27 25.27 9.45
C ASN A 851 -53.45 23.74 9.52
N LEU A 852 -53.57 23.08 8.37
CA LEU A 852 -53.68 21.62 8.27
C LEU A 852 -52.38 21.04 7.72
N SER A 853 -51.94 19.92 8.28
CA SER A 853 -50.72 19.22 7.89
C SER A 853 -50.87 17.72 8.14
N ASN A 854 -50.43 16.88 7.21
CA ASN A 854 -50.40 15.43 7.37
C ASN A 854 -49.33 14.77 6.47
N ASP A 855 -49.18 13.45 6.60
CA ASP A 855 -48.25 12.59 5.86
C ASP A 855 -48.97 11.62 4.89
N ASN A 856 -50.29 11.77 4.72
CA ASN A 856 -51.12 10.83 3.97
C ASN A 856 -51.93 11.47 2.84
N GLY A 857 -51.86 12.80 2.70
CA GLY A 857 -52.56 13.55 1.66
C GLY A 857 -54.07 13.64 1.83
N VAL A 858 -54.64 13.26 2.99
CA VAL A 858 -56.10 13.23 3.21
C VAL A 858 -56.56 14.33 4.14
N PHE A 859 -57.34 15.26 3.61
CA PHE A 859 -57.96 16.37 4.34
C PHE A 859 -59.48 16.24 4.34
N ASN A 860 -60.07 16.24 5.53
CA ASN A 860 -61.51 16.13 5.74
C ASN A 860 -62.06 17.35 6.44
N ASN A 861 -63.36 17.57 6.26
CA ASN A 861 -64.13 18.67 6.84
C ASN A 861 -63.70 20.06 6.36
N LEU A 862 -63.53 20.19 5.03
CA LEU A 862 -63.12 21.43 4.40
C LEU A 862 -64.34 22.27 4.02
N LEU A 863 -64.27 23.57 4.29
CA LEU A 863 -65.22 24.56 3.78
C LEU A 863 -65.04 24.77 2.28
N PRO A 864 -66.08 25.24 1.56
CA PRO A 864 -65.90 25.80 0.22
C PRO A 864 -64.82 26.89 0.21
N GLY A 865 -63.88 26.80 -0.72
CA GLY A 865 -62.73 27.70 -0.78
C GLY A 865 -61.62 27.20 -1.72
N ILE A 866 -60.68 28.09 -2.01
CA ILE A 866 -59.44 27.75 -2.71
C ILE A 866 -58.40 27.39 -1.66
N TYR A 867 -57.74 26.25 -1.84
CA TYR A 867 -56.71 25.71 -0.97
C TYR A 867 -55.37 25.65 -1.71
N GLU A 868 -54.36 26.36 -1.20
CA GLU A 868 -52.96 26.21 -1.63
C GLU A 868 -52.30 25.10 -0.81
N VAL A 869 -51.93 24.02 -1.50
CA VAL A 869 -51.28 22.85 -0.91
C VAL A 869 -49.80 22.87 -1.25
N LEU A 870 -48.97 22.78 -0.21
CA LEU A 870 -47.54 22.58 -0.27
C LEU A 870 -47.23 21.11 -0.01
N ILE A 871 -46.61 20.44 -0.99
CA ILE A 871 -46.15 19.06 -0.86
C ILE A 871 -44.63 19.08 -0.76
N THR A 872 -44.08 18.52 0.31
CA THR A 872 -42.64 18.49 0.58
C THR A 872 -42.16 17.05 0.60
N ASP A 873 -41.10 16.73 -0.14
CA ASP A 873 -40.48 15.40 -0.13
C ASP A 873 -39.40 15.25 0.97
N ALA A 874 -38.80 14.07 1.08
CA ALA A 874 -37.76 13.78 2.07
C ALA A 874 -36.44 14.55 1.89
N LEU A 875 -36.23 15.17 0.73
CA LEU A 875 -35.09 16.05 0.41
C LEU A 875 -35.47 17.54 0.49
N ASN A 876 -36.61 17.84 1.12
CA ASN A 876 -37.18 19.19 1.29
C ASN A 876 -37.46 19.91 -0.05
N CYS A 877 -37.66 19.15 -1.14
CA CYS A 877 -38.12 19.70 -2.40
C CYS A 877 -39.63 19.96 -2.31
N VAL A 878 -40.02 21.18 -2.69
CA VAL A 878 -41.40 21.64 -2.57
C VAL A 878 -42.13 21.66 -3.91
N PHE A 879 -43.38 21.21 -3.90
CA PHE A 879 -44.33 21.31 -5.00
C PHE A 879 -45.57 22.06 -4.52
N LEU A 880 -45.97 23.10 -5.26
CA LEU A 880 -47.12 23.95 -4.93
C LEU A 880 -48.26 23.70 -5.92
N ALA A 881 -49.44 23.43 -5.40
CA ALA A 881 -50.66 23.29 -6.19
C ALA A 881 -51.84 24.01 -5.51
N SER A 882 -52.77 24.53 -6.32
CA SER A 882 -53.98 25.20 -5.84
C SER A 882 -55.22 24.44 -6.28
N PHE A 883 -56.14 24.16 -5.36
CA PHE A 883 -57.36 23.40 -5.62
C PHE A 883 -58.59 24.11 -5.07
N GLU A 884 -59.74 23.94 -5.71
CA GLU A 884 -60.99 24.63 -5.32
C GLU A 884 -62.05 23.62 -4.88
N ILE A 885 -62.55 23.78 -3.66
CA ILE A 885 -63.79 23.16 -3.19
C ILE A 885 -64.91 24.17 -3.46
N THR A 886 -65.80 23.83 -4.38
CA THR A 886 -66.92 24.66 -4.80
C THR A 886 -68.13 24.41 -3.90
N ASP A 887 -68.81 25.49 -3.52
CA ASP A 887 -70.06 25.39 -2.77
C ASP A 887 -71.21 24.89 -3.66
N VAL A 888 -72.23 24.28 -3.04
CA VAL A 888 -73.50 23.94 -3.72
C VAL A 888 -74.43 25.17 -3.75
N GLU A 889 -75.52 25.13 -4.51
CA GLU A 889 -76.42 26.29 -4.59
C GLU A 889 -77.25 26.46 -3.29
N GLU A 890 -77.36 27.69 -2.77
CA GLU A 890 -78.12 28.00 -1.55
C GLU A 890 -79.62 27.78 -1.74
N VAL A 891 -80.27 27.04 -0.84
CA VAL A 891 -81.73 26.89 -0.81
C VAL A 891 -82.36 28.17 -0.23
N THR A 892 -83.23 28.82 -1.00
CA THR A 892 -83.87 30.09 -0.60
C THR A 892 -85.39 30.08 -0.81
N PHE A 893 -86.08 30.91 -0.01
CA PHE A 893 -87.48 31.27 -0.25
C PHE A 893 -87.53 32.56 -1.06
N GLU A 894 -88.20 32.56 -2.21
CA GLU A 894 -88.23 33.74 -3.11
C GLU A 894 -89.12 34.87 -2.58
N SER A 895 -90.18 34.54 -1.82
CA SER A 895 -90.95 35.50 -1.01
C SER A 895 -91.97 34.78 -0.11
N PRO A 896 -92.13 35.18 1.15
CA PRO A 896 -93.50 35.56 1.51
C PRO A 896 -93.58 37.02 1.96
N THR A 897 -94.72 37.65 1.66
CA THR A 897 -95.09 38.91 2.29
C THR A 897 -95.13 38.69 3.81
N ALA A 898 -94.17 39.27 4.53
CA ALA A 898 -93.97 39.02 5.95
C ALA A 898 -95.21 39.31 6.83
N ASN A 899 -96.18 40.09 6.32
CA ASN A 899 -97.45 40.35 6.96
C ASN A 899 -98.61 40.26 5.96
N ILE A 900 -99.65 39.48 6.27
CA ILE A 900 -100.93 39.43 5.53
C ILE A 900 -102.02 40.11 6.38
N GLU A 901 -102.70 41.13 5.83
CA GLU A 901 -103.80 41.85 6.49
C GLU A 901 -105.18 41.32 6.04
N LEU A 902 -106.07 41.04 6.99
CA LEU A 902 -107.42 40.45 6.75
C LEU A 902 -108.51 41.18 7.56
N ASP A 903 -109.75 41.17 7.06
CA ASP A 903 -110.92 41.63 7.82
C ASP A 903 -111.44 40.53 8.76
N TYR A 904 -112.04 40.91 9.90
CA TYR A 904 -112.55 39.96 10.89
C TYR A 904 -113.57 38.97 10.29
N GLY A 905 -113.21 37.68 10.31
CA GLY A 905 -114.04 36.57 9.84
C GLY A 905 -113.73 36.06 8.42
N ASN A 906 -112.65 36.53 7.78
CA ASN A 906 -112.21 36.03 6.46
C ASN A 906 -111.10 34.96 6.59
N ASP A 907 -111.13 33.97 5.72
CA ASP A 907 -110.09 32.95 5.54
C ASP A 907 -109.03 33.40 4.50
N THR A 908 -107.84 32.79 4.49
CA THR A 908 -106.76 33.09 3.54
C THR A 908 -105.96 31.85 3.11
N THR A 909 -105.32 31.89 1.94
CA THR A 909 -104.36 30.85 1.49
C THR A 909 -102.94 31.38 1.61
N LEU A 910 -102.02 30.59 2.17
CA LEU A 910 -100.58 30.85 2.21
C LEU A 910 -99.91 30.13 1.04
N VAL A 911 -99.09 30.84 0.27
CA VAL A 911 -98.32 30.30 -0.87
C VAL A 911 -96.83 30.48 -0.58
N LEU A 912 -96.05 29.42 -0.77
CA LEU A 912 -94.59 29.38 -0.62
C LEU A 912 -93.95 29.27 -2.00
N GLU A 913 -92.97 30.13 -2.27
CA GLU A 913 -92.11 30.06 -3.46
C GLU A 913 -90.66 29.77 -3.02
N THR A 914 -90.01 28.79 -3.65
CA THR A 914 -88.62 28.37 -3.40
C THR A 914 -87.90 28.13 -4.72
N ASN A 915 -86.57 28.25 -4.74
CA ASN A 915 -85.74 27.94 -5.90
C ASN A 915 -85.61 26.44 -6.20
N LEU A 916 -86.16 25.55 -5.35
CA LEU A 916 -86.16 24.10 -5.54
C LEU A 916 -87.33 23.62 -6.41
N GLY A 917 -87.06 22.60 -7.22
CA GLY A 917 -88.08 21.80 -7.90
C GLY A 917 -88.85 20.87 -6.95
N PHE A 918 -90.05 20.44 -7.33
CA PHE A 918 -90.90 19.59 -6.48
C PHE A 918 -90.24 18.23 -6.12
N ASP A 919 -89.44 17.67 -7.03
CA ASP A 919 -88.75 16.38 -6.81
C ASP A 919 -87.50 16.52 -5.91
N GLU A 920 -87.14 17.75 -5.52
CA GLU A 920 -85.97 18.08 -4.69
C GLU A 920 -86.37 18.37 -3.22
N ILE A 921 -87.66 18.45 -2.91
CA ILE A 921 -88.18 18.74 -1.57
C ILE A 921 -88.52 17.42 -0.85
N GLU A 922 -87.83 17.12 0.25
CA GLU A 922 -88.12 15.96 1.11
C GLU A 922 -89.28 16.26 2.07
N SER A 923 -89.28 17.43 2.72
CA SER A 923 -90.40 17.83 3.58
C SER A 923 -90.54 19.35 3.82
N ILE A 924 -91.77 19.78 4.10
CA ILE A 924 -92.16 21.11 4.56
C ILE A 924 -92.96 20.93 5.86
N THR A 925 -92.59 21.65 6.90
CA THR A 925 -93.29 21.63 8.20
C THR A 925 -93.67 23.04 8.65
N TRP A 926 -94.84 23.16 9.28
CA TRP A 926 -95.43 24.42 9.73
C TRP A 926 -95.57 24.42 11.25
N SER A 927 -95.22 25.51 11.92
CA SER A 927 -95.33 25.66 13.38
C SER A 927 -95.98 26.99 13.75
N PRO A 928 -97.15 27.01 14.43
CA PRO A 928 -97.93 25.85 14.87
C PRO A 928 -98.58 25.08 13.70
N ASP A 929 -98.89 23.79 13.92
CA ASP A 929 -99.49 22.91 12.92
C ASP A 929 -100.81 23.49 12.35
N ILE A 930 -100.97 23.41 11.03
CA ILE A 930 -102.20 23.83 10.32
C ILE A 930 -103.00 22.58 9.94
N GLU A 931 -104.28 22.55 10.29
CA GLU A 931 -105.15 21.42 9.96
C GLU A 931 -105.32 21.30 8.43
N GLY A 932 -104.90 20.17 7.86
CA GLY A 932 -104.89 19.96 6.40
C GLY A 932 -103.54 20.21 5.71
N SER A 933 -102.49 20.60 6.45
CA SER A 933 -101.14 20.74 5.90
C SER A 933 -100.60 19.41 5.38
N CYS A 934 -99.97 19.42 4.20
CA CYS A 934 -99.20 18.28 3.70
C CYS A 934 -97.69 18.57 3.68
N ASN A 935 -96.88 17.53 3.76
CA ASN A 935 -95.44 17.59 3.91
C ASN A 935 -94.67 18.04 2.66
N THR A 936 -95.32 18.31 1.54
CA THR A 936 -94.68 18.87 0.33
C THR A 936 -95.54 19.94 -0.33
N CYS A 937 -96.60 20.40 0.35
CA CYS A 937 -97.55 21.37 -0.17
C CYS A 937 -96.95 22.78 -0.08
N LEU A 938 -96.81 23.43 -1.24
CA LEU A 938 -96.42 24.83 -1.34
C LEU A 938 -97.60 25.80 -1.16
N GLU A 939 -98.84 25.31 -1.10
CA GLU A 939 -100.04 26.12 -0.84
C GLU A 939 -100.87 25.51 0.29
N ILE A 940 -101.38 26.34 1.20
CA ILE A 940 -102.22 25.89 2.32
C ILE A 940 -103.27 26.92 2.75
N ASP A 941 -104.49 26.46 3.00
CA ASP A 941 -105.60 27.30 3.48
C ASP A 941 -105.60 27.42 5.01
N VAL A 942 -105.85 28.63 5.52
CA VAL A 942 -105.91 28.96 6.95
C VAL A 942 -107.25 29.62 7.28
N GLU A 943 -108.02 28.97 8.17
CA GLU A 943 -109.31 29.44 8.67
C GLU A 943 -109.20 30.01 10.11
N ASN A 944 -110.17 30.83 10.53
CA ASN A 944 -110.28 31.36 11.89
C ASN A 944 -109.03 32.15 12.37
N VAL A 945 -108.51 33.02 11.51
CA VAL A 945 -107.29 33.79 11.78
C VAL A 945 -107.44 34.64 13.05
N THR A 946 -106.45 34.54 13.94
CA THR A 946 -106.37 35.37 15.14
C THR A 946 -105.40 36.53 14.95
N GLN A 947 -105.66 37.65 15.64
CA GLN A 947 -104.81 38.83 15.57
C GLN A 947 -103.35 38.51 15.95
N GLY A 948 -102.42 38.72 15.02
CA GLY A 948 -100.97 38.60 15.26
C GLY A 948 -100.42 37.17 15.23
N GLN A 949 -101.13 36.20 14.66
CA GLN A 949 -100.67 34.81 14.52
C GLN A 949 -99.40 34.73 13.65
N ILE A 950 -98.40 33.94 14.09
CA ILE A 950 -97.15 33.70 13.35
C ILE A 950 -97.04 32.21 13.03
N TYR A 951 -96.62 31.89 11.80
CA TYR A 951 -96.23 30.56 11.36
C TYR A 951 -94.74 30.55 11.02
N THR A 952 -94.01 29.58 11.56
CA THR A 952 -92.63 29.24 11.16
C THR A 952 -92.68 28.06 10.20
N ILE A 953 -92.01 28.17 9.07
CA ILE A 953 -91.94 27.16 8.02
C ILE A 953 -90.51 26.64 7.98
N THR A 954 -90.36 25.32 8.00
CA THR A 954 -89.09 24.63 7.79
C THR A 954 -89.20 23.78 6.53
N LEU A 955 -88.28 23.96 5.58
CA LEU A 955 -88.12 23.14 4.38
C LEU A 955 -86.85 22.30 4.49
N LEU A 956 -86.96 21.02 4.16
CA LEU A 956 -85.88 20.04 4.07
C LEU A 956 -85.82 19.51 2.64
N ASP A 957 -84.66 19.55 2.00
CA ASP A 957 -84.45 18.96 0.68
C ASP A 957 -84.10 17.45 0.74
N ILE A 958 -84.00 16.80 -0.42
CA ILE A 958 -83.64 15.37 -0.54
C ILE A 958 -82.20 15.04 -0.08
N TYR A 959 -81.33 16.04 0.07
CA TYR A 959 -79.96 15.90 0.54
C TYR A 959 -79.84 16.12 2.06
N GLY A 960 -80.92 16.55 2.72
CA GLY A 960 -81.01 16.75 4.16
C GLY A 960 -80.70 18.18 4.61
N CYS A 961 -80.65 19.15 3.69
CA CYS A 961 -80.38 20.55 4.01
C CYS A 961 -81.66 21.26 4.46
N GLU A 962 -81.60 21.93 5.62
CA GLU A 962 -82.76 22.55 6.28
C GLU A 962 -82.71 24.09 6.20
N VAL A 963 -83.79 24.72 5.72
CA VAL A 963 -83.96 26.18 5.72
C VAL A 963 -85.28 26.57 6.40
N THR A 964 -85.30 27.72 7.09
CA THR A 964 -86.50 28.18 7.82
C THR A 964 -86.91 29.63 7.49
N THR A 965 -88.21 29.91 7.53
CA THR A 965 -88.78 31.27 7.34
C THR A 965 -90.05 31.48 8.18
N THR A 966 -90.60 32.70 8.24
CA THR A 966 -91.80 33.02 9.04
C THR A 966 -92.81 33.91 8.30
N ILE A 967 -94.11 33.69 8.54
CA ILE A 967 -95.24 34.50 8.05
C ILE A 967 -96.10 34.97 9.23
N ARG A 968 -96.53 36.25 9.24
CA ARG A 968 -97.40 36.83 10.27
C ARG A 968 -98.75 37.30 9.71
N LEU A 969 -99.84 37.07 10.44
CA LEU A 969 -101.22 37.44 10.07
C LEU A 969 -101.77 38.55 10.99
N ASP A 970 -102.42 39.58 10.43
CA ASP A 970 -103.04 40.71 11.14
C ASP A 970 -104.54 40.89 10.74
N VAL A 971 -105.45 41.16 11.69
CA VAL A 971 -106.92 41.22 11.53
C VAL A 971 -107.52 42.61 11.90
N ASN A 972 -108.47 43.14 11.13
CA ASN A 972 -109.08 44.47 11.35
C ASN A 972 -110.55 44.43 11.90
N ILE A 973 -110.92 45.25 12.90
CA ILE A 973 -112.27 45.27 13.58
C ILE A 973 -112.81 46.73 13.78
N ASP A 974 -114.07 47.03 13.37
CA ASP A 974 -114.75 48.36 13.50
C ASP A 974 -116.20 48.26 14.10
N VAL A 975 -116.58 49.07 15.11
CA VAL A 975 -117.84 48.96 15.92
C VAL A 975 -118.63 50.29 16.02
N ASP A 976 -119.92 50.33 15.62
CA ASP A 976 -120.82 51.50 15.73
C ASP A 976 -122.07 51.23 16.60
N ILE A 977 -122.34 52.07 17.62
CA ILE A 977 -123.46 51.92 18.57
C ILE A 977 -124.34 53.18 18.59
N HIS A 978 -125.60 53.03 18.18
CA HIS A 978 -126.60 54.09 18.10
C HIS A 978 -127.64 54.01 19.22
N VAL A 979 -127.96 55.13 19.86
CA VAL A 979 -129.01 55.24 20.90
C VAL A 979 -129.95 56.42 20.57
N PRO A 980 -131.28 56.22 20.56
CA PRO A 980 -132.23 57.31 20.30
C PRO A 980 -132.12 58.44 21.33
N ASN A 981 -132.25 59.69 20.89
CA ASN A 981 -132.18 60.90 21.75
C ASN A 981 -133.56 61.47 22.18
N ILE A 982 -134.66 60.91 21.66
CA ILE A 982 -136.03 61.24 22.07
C ILE A 982 -136.89 59.97 22.15
N ILE A 983 -137.68 59.83 23.22
CA ILE A 983 -138.75 58.82 23.31
C ILE A 983 -140.12 59.48 23.49
N ASN A 984 -141.11 58.91 22.81
CA ASN A 984 -142.51 59.22 23.03
C ASN A 984 -143.25 57.93 23.43
N PRO A 985 -143.47 57.67 24.72
CA PRO A 985 -144.14 56.46 25.20
C PRO A 985 -145.55 56.26 24.63
N ASN A 986 -146.25 57.34 24.28
CA ASN A 986 -147.60 57.31 23.69
C ASN A 986 -147.61 57.17 22.16
N SER A 987 -146.45 57.26 21.50
CA SER A 987 -146.38 57.19 20.05
C SER A 987 -146.88 55.84 19.55
N THR A 988 -147.74 55.87 18.53
CA THR A 988 -148.17 54.66 17.80
C THR A 988 -147.16 54.21 16.73
N SER A 989 -146.08 54.96 16.51
CA SER A 989 -145.02 54.62 15.54
C SER A 989 -143.66 55.21 15.96
N GLY A 990 -142.66 54.34 16.17
CA GLY A 990 -141.25 54.73 16.42
C GLY A 990 -140.95 55.29 17.82
N ASN A 991 -139.75 54.98 18.34
CA ASN A 991 -139.16 55.48 19.60
C ASN A 991 -140.09 55.47 20.83
N ARG A 992 -140.79 54.34 21.02
CA ARG A 992 -141.63 54.12 22.22
C ARG A 992 -140.81 53.78 23.46
N LYS A 993 -139.63 53.19 23.24
CA LYS A 993 -138.68 52.77 24.28
C LYS A 993 -137.28 53.24 23.92
N LEU A 994 -136.46 53.49 24.93
CA LEU A 994 -135.03 53.78 24.79
C LEU A 994 -134.25 52.45 24.92
N PHE A 995 -133.62 52.00 23.84
CA PHE A 995 -132.70 50.84 23.83
C PHE A 995 -131.57 51.06 22.80
N PRO A 996 -130.36 50.53 23.05
CA PRO A 996 -129.21 50.67 22.14
C PRO A 996 -129.28 49.76 20.91
N GLN A 997 -128.68 50.20 19.81
CA GLN A 997 -128.66 49.53 18.50
C GLN A 997 -127.24 49.51 17.89
N THR A 998 -126.90 48.53 17.06
CA THR A 998 -125.58 48.39 16.39
C THR A 998 -125.68 47.58 15.08
N ASN A 999 -124.67 47.68 14.20
CA ASN A 999 -124.52 46.90 12.96
C ASN A 999 -123.88 45.51 13.17
N LEU A 1000 -123.32 45.24 14.35
CA LEU A 1000 -122.69 43.96 14.68
C LEU A 1000 -123.61 43.04 15.48
N GLU A 1001 -123.53 41.74 15.23
CA GLU A 1001 -124.22 40.73 16.03
C GLU A 1001 -123.38 40.31 17.25
N ASN A 1002 -124.01 39.72 18.27
CA ASN A 1002 -123.36 39.15 19.46
C ASN A 1002 -122.63 40.13 20.39
N LEU A 1003 -122.95 41.42 20.34
CA LEU A 1003 -122.53 42.39 21.36
C LEU A 1003 -123.51 42.43 22.54
N GLU A 1004 -122.98 42.53 23.76
CA GLU A 1004 -123.75 42.49 24.99
C GLU A 1004 -123.63 43.81 25.77
N VAL A 1005 -124.78 44.37 26.20
CA VAL A 1005 -124.83 45.45 27.18
C VAL A 1005 -124.71 44.86 28.58
N ILE A 1006 -123.61 45.17 29.26
CA ILE A 1006 -123.32 44.72 30.62
C ILE A 1006 -124.23 45.42 31.61
N GLU A 1007 -124.34 46.76 31.52
CA GLU A 1007 -125.17 47.57 32.40
C GLU A 1007 -125.84 48.71 31.62
N PHE A 1008 -127.10 49.02 31.94
CA PHE A 1008 -127.87 50.13 31.38
C PHE A 1008 -128.69 50.82 32.47
N TYR A 1009 -128.53 52.13 32.62
CA TYR A 1009 -129.19 52.95 33.63
C TYR A 1009 -129.81 54.19 33.00
N VAL A 1010 -130.96 54.64 33.51
CA VAL A 1010 -131.55 55.94 33.19
C VAL A 1010 -131.87 56.70 34.47
N TYR A 1011 -131.49 57.98 34.52
CA TYR A 1011 -131.64 58.87 35.67
C TYR A 1011 -132.49 60.09 35.31
N ASP A 1012 -133.25 60.61 36.27
CA ASP A 1012 -133.89 61.92 36.15
C ASP A 1012 -132.88 63.07 36.26
N ARG A 1013 -133.34 64.31 36.01
CA ARG A 1013 -132.49 65.52 36.07
C ARG A 1013 -131.89 65.81 37.46
N TRP A 1014 -132.35 65.14 38.51
CA TRP A 1014 -131.88 65.28 39.88
C TRP A 1014 -130.96 64.12 40.30
N GLY A 1015 -130.72 63.16 39.41
CA GLY A 1015 -129.91 61.97 39.65
C GLY A 1015 -130.65 60.81 40.31
N GLU A 1016 -132.00 60.84 40.40
CA GLU A 1016 -132.78 59.69 40.83
C GLU A 1016 -132.79 58.64 39.70
N LEU A 1017 -132.38 57.41 39.99
CA LEU A 1017 -132.43 56.30 39.05
C LEU A 1017 -133.90 55.93 38.74
N VAL A 1018 -134.30 56.08 37.48
CA VAL A 1018 -135.66 55.79 37.01
C VAL A 1018 -135.80 54.48 36.25
N TYR A 1019 -134.71 53.93 35.70
CA TYR A 1019 -134.69 52.65 35.00
C TYR A 1019 -133.34 51.94 35.10
N THR A 1020 -133.36 50.60 35.10
CA THR A 1020 -132.16 49.78 34.99
C THR A 1020 -132.42 48.48 34.25
N ALA A 1021 -131.46 48.06 33.41
CA ALA A 1021 -131.34 46.74 32.80
C ALA A 1021 -129.85 46.31 32.79
N LYS A 1022 -129.58 45.01 32.80
CA LYS A 1022 -128.21 44.44 32.78
C LYS A 1022 -128.18 43.16 31.96
N ASN A 1023 -127.01 42.82 31.43
CA ASN A 1023 -126.69 41.59 30.70
C ASN A 1023 -127.75 41.26 29.64
N PHE A 1024 -127.83 42.11 28.62
CA PHE A 1024 -128.76 41.91 27.52
C PHE A 1024 -128.12 42.24 26.16
N PRO A 1025 -128.53 41.56 25.08
CA PRO A 1025 -127.99 41.82 23.75
C PRO A 1025 -128.37 43.22 23.25
N LEU A 1026 -127.47 43.87 22.52
CA LEU A 1026 -127.84 45.07 21.76
C LEU A 1026 -128.91 44.74 20.71
N ASN A 1027 -129.62 45.77 20.22
CA ASN A 1027 -130.76 45.67 19.29
C ASN A 1027 -132.05 45.02 19.85
N ASP A 1028 -132.11 44.63 21.12
CA ASP A 1028 -133.33 44.05 21.72
C ASP A 1028 -134.22 45.10 22.45
N PRO A 1029 -135.39 45.48 21.89
CA PRO A 1029 -136.29 46.48 22.48
C PRO A 1029 -137.01 46.03 23.76
N ILE A 1030 -136.98 44.73 24.12
CA ILE A 1030 -137.64 44.23 25.33
C ILE A 1030 -137.05 44.91 26.57
N PHE A 1031 -135.73 45.09 26.59
CA PHE A 1031 -134.96 45.69 27.68
C PHE A 1031 -134.89 47.22 27.61
N GLY A 1032 -135.65 47.86 26.71
CA GLY A 1032 -135.70 49.31 26.60
C GLY A 1032 -136.60 49.98 27.65
N TRP A 1033 -136.21 51.17 28.09
CA TRP A 1033 -137.00 52.00 29.02
C TRP A 1033 -138.20 52.64 28.31
N ASP A 1034 -139.41 52.43 28.82
CA ASP A 1034 -140.66 52.90 28.22
C ASP A 1034 -141.12 54.29 28.71
N GLY A 1035 -140.26 55.03 29.41
CA GLY A 1035 -140.61 56.34 29.95
C GLY A 1035 -141.59 56.26 31.13
N THR A 1036 -141.65 55.15 31.87
CA THR A 1036 -142.42 55.06 33.13
C THR A 1036 -141.50 54.95 34.34
N PHE A 1037 -141.96 55.44 35.49
CA PHE A 1037 -141.32 55.25 36.80
C PHE A 1037 -142.37 54.95 37.85
N LYS A 1038 -142.17 53.86 38.63
CA LYS A 1038 -143.10 53.39 39.67
C LYS A 1038 -144.55 53.22 39.15
N GLY A 1039 -144.70 52.79 37.90
CA GLY A 1039 -145.98 52.52 37.25
C GLY A 1039 -146.74 53.77 36.77
N GLN A 1040 -146.12 54.96 36.80
CA GLN A 1040 -146.67 56.19 36.25
C GLN A 1040 -145.75 56.76 35.17
N ASN A 1041 -146.33 57.52 34.24
CA ASN A 1041 -145.56 58.30 33.28
C ASN A 1041 -144.65 59.28 34.04
N VAL A 1042 -143.37 59.30 33.67
CA VAL A 1042 -142.44 60.29 34.20
C VAL A 1042 -142.82 61.69 33.71
N VAL A 1043 -142.24 62.74 34.30
CA VAL A 1043 -142.54 64.10 33.86
C VAL A 1043 -141.87 64.33 32.50
N PRO A 1044 -142.56 64.89 31.48
CA PRO A 1044 -141.88 65.25 30.24
C PRO A 1044 -140.69 66.19 30.53
N GLY A 1045 -139.54 65.85 29.95
CA GLY A 1045 -138.25 66.46 30.30
C GLY A 1045 -137.06 65.63 29.84
N VAL A 1046 -135.86 66.08 30.19
CA VAL A 1046 -134.60 65.42 29.84
C VAL A 1046 -134.17 64.49 30.99
N TYR A 1047 -133.80 63.28 30.62
CA TYR A 1047 -133.22 62.22 31.46
C TYR A 1047 -131.83 61.90 30.91
N VAL A 1048 -131.00 61.23 31.69
CA VAL A 1048 -129.64 60.85 31.28
C VAL A 1048 -129.53 59.34 31.32
N TYR A 1049 -129.00 58.73 30.26
CA TYR A 1049 -128.71 57.31 30.23
C TYR A 1049 -127.20 57.06 30.25
N TYR A 1050 -126.83 55.91 30.80
CA TYR A 1050 -125.47 55.36 30.77
C TYR A 1050 -125.56 53.86 30.48
N MET A 1051 -124.70 53.35 29.62
CA MET A 1051 -124.50 51.92 29.40
C MET A 1051 -123.03 51.55 29.21
N ASN A 1052 -122.70 50.28 29.45
CA ASN A 1052 -121.39 49.70 29.17
C ASN A 1052 -121.54 48.45 28.31
N VAL A 1053 -120.78 48.34 27.22
CA VAL A 1053 -120.93 47.29 26.18
C VAL A 1053 -119.66 46.46 26.08
N ALA A 1054 -119.78 45.13 26.04
CA ALA A 1054 -118.67 44.21 25.86
C ALA A 1054 -118.35 44.00 24.38
N ILE A 1055 -117.07 44.14 24.00
CA ILE A 1055 -116.56 43.91 22.64
C ILE A 1055 -115.48 42.80 22.70
N PRO A 1056 -115.63 41.66 21.98
CA PRO A 1056 -114.62 40.60 21.99
C PRO A 1056 -113.25 41.09 21.51
N GLY A 1057 -112.18 40.78 22.26
CA GLY A 1057 -110.80 41.11 21.89
C GLY A 1057 -110.38 42.58 22.10
N LEU A 1058 -111.30 43.44 22.55
CA LEU A 1058 -111.06 44.86 22.82
C LEU A 1058 -111.54 45.26 24.24
N GLU A 1059 -111.22 46.47 24.68
CA GLU A 1059 -111.75 46.99 25.95
C GLU A 1059 -113.25 47.32 25.84
N ASN A 1060 -114.00 47.11 26.93
CA ASN A 1060 -115.44 47.42 26.99
C ASN A 1060 -115.71 48.91 26.75
N GLN A 1061 -116.76 49.21 25.99
CA GLN A 1061 -117.10 50.57 25.58
C GLN A 1061 -118.24 51.17 26.44
N ALA A 1062 -117.96 52.27 27.12
CA ALA A 1062 -118.97 53.03 27.86
C ALA A 1062 -119.66 54.07 26.96
N VAL A 1063 -121.00 54.07 26.93
CA VAL A 1063 -121.83 54.98 26.14
C VAL A 1063 -122.81 55.70 27.07
N ALA A 1064 -122.84 57.04 27.03
CA ALA A 1064 -123.77 57.85 27.84
C ALA A 1064 -124.32 59.00 27.00
N GLY A 1065 -125.51 59.48 27.36
CA GLY A 1065 -126.16 60.57 26.65
C GLY A 1065 -127.42 61.06 27.34
N ASP A 1066 -128.00 62.12 26.81
CA ASP A 1066 -129.30 62.63 27.22
C ASP A 1066 -130.44 62.05 26.37
N ILE A 1067 -131.58 61.85 27.02
CA ILE A 1067 -132.81 61.36 26.40
C ILE A 1067 -133.97 62.26 26.79
N THR A 1068 -134.64 62.83 25.80
CA THR A 1068 -135.84 63.64 26.03
C THR A 1068 -137.08 62.75 26.02
N VAL A 1069 -137.89 62.82 27.08
CA VAL A 1069 -139.20 62.15 27.16
C VAL A 1069 -140.30 63.15 26.87
N ILE A 1070 -141.13 62.85 25.86
CA ILE A 1070 -142.34 63.60 25.49
C ILE A 1070 -143.56 62.66 25.53
N TYR A 1071 -144.77 63.19 25.72
CA TYR A 1071 -146.01 62.39 25.76
C TYR A 1071 -147.06 62.88 24.76
#